data_AF-A0A0D2PHZ5-F1
#
_entry.id   AF-A0A0D2PHZ5-F1
#
_cell.length_a   1.000
_cell.length_b   1.000
_cell.length_c   1.000
_cell.angle_alpha   90.00
_cell.angle_beta   90.00
_cell.angle_gamma   90.00
#
_symmetry.space_group_name_H-M   'P 1'
#
loop_
_entity.id
_entity.type
_entity.pdbx_description
1 polymer ?
#
loop_
_entity_poly.entity_id
_entity_poly.type
_entity_poly.pdbx_seq_one_letter_code
_entity_poly.pdbx_strand_id
1 'polypeptide(L)'
;MANYLAQFQTIKSTCAHLIIAVEDVSDLWPAVRNNFEERLPFRRACLNNKTRNPVFLENLPAEFVLTTDARLRSRFPQEQYLFWFREPYATLVLVTCEDLDEFKNIVKPRLKVFAQNDEREWFIIFLSKAHPNNDQATKMAKKVYAKFEADFSSKKRERCCKFDIYGPEPNFWEELEFRIMDSIKNTLDRRIQFYEDEIRKLSEQRFMPIWNFCNFFILKESLAFMFEIAHLHEDALREYDELELCYLETVNMGGKHREFGGLDCGDDRAALLNPGNKSLTQIVQGDSFREFEFRQYLFACQSKLLFKLNHPFEVALRGYSFIISFSKALESNESILPFCMREVWVITACLALVDATSIQYNDEDVAPETEKEFYRVQGDLYSLCRIKLLRLAYLIGYGTEIERSPVNSASLSMLPWPKPAVWPSVPDDATSEVVVKEKMILQETPRVKHFGIQRKPLPLEPTILVREANQRRSSLSVGNSSEIFYGRVEFNDGLAADVPAKMPQADKAHEFMMSRTYSSPGNFDCSIGRPMRLAEIFVAAEHALKKTISNPDLQKILSSVENFEQKYMELTKGAADNYHHSWWKRYGVVLDGEIAAVCFKRGNFDLAAKSYEKVCALYAGEGWEDLLAEVLPSLAECQKSLNDEAGYLLSCVRLLSLDKGLFLSKERQAFQSEVVSLAHNEMTNHVPLDVSSLITFSGNPGPPMALCDGDTGTLSVTVWSGFPDDITLDSLTLTLMATYNADEGGKLRNSNATVLKPGRNTITFPLPPQKPGSYVLGVLTGHIGQLTFRSHSFSKGGPADSDDFMSYEKPTRPILKVFKPRPLADLSASISSALLINETQWIGIIAQPINYSLKGAVLHIDTGPGLMIEESHSIEMESNKKAGQGSVGTANSGDATKDSSVAAKDCSPAADKHFEQLCLVSGKIEFPDWASDVSSILWIPIRAIDDKLARGSSSGAPEKQSIVDRMRTIALKLEFGISKNQIYDTTIALHFSDPFHVSTRVANQCNDSTLLLQVTLHSQVNATLSVYDAWLDLHDGFTHAGQGNGRPISAFFPLVISPSSRAGLLFCLCLEKRTAEGTNFSFFYRMRVYGCRLLFL
;
A
#
# COMPACT_ATOMS: atom_id res chain seq x y z
N MET A 1 -27.07 -54.09 -24.22
CA MET A 1 -26.51 -53.17 -23.23
C MET A 1 -27.57 -52.43 -22.40
N ALA A 2 -28.55 -51.77 -23.03
CA ALA A 2 -29.63 -51.07 -22.33
C ALA A 2 -30.37 -51.93 -21.27
N ASN A 3 -30.62 -53.21 -21.55
CA ASN A 3 -31.23 -54.13 -20.57
C ASN A 3 -30.34 -54.36 -19.34
N TYR A 4 -29.01 -54.49 -19.52
CA TYR A 4 -28.07 -54.66 -18.40
C TYR A 4 -28.00 -53.42 -17.52
N LEU A 5 -28.05 -52.23 -18.10
CA LEU A 5 -28.07 -50.96 -17.34
C LEU A 5 -29.39 -50.78 -16.58
N ALA A 6 -30.52 -51.13 -17.20
CA ALA A 6 -31.84 -51.10 -16.54
C ALA A 6 -31.89 -52.06 -15.35
N GLN A 7 -31.40 -53.29 -15.55
CA GLN A 7 -31.27 -54.30 -14.49
C GLN A 7 -30.34 -53.81 -13.38
N PHE A 8 -29.15 -53.31 -13.73
CA PHE A 8 -28.19 -52.76 -12.76
C PHE A 8 -28.83 -51.67 -11.89
N GLN A 9 -29.49 -50.69 -12.51
CA GLN A 9 -30.12 -49.60 -11.78
C GLN A 9 -31.25 -50.08 -10.87
N THR A 10 -32.06 -51.05 -11.34
CA THR A 10 -33.10 -51.68 -10.53
C THR A 10 -32.48 -52.35 -9.30
N ILE A 11 -31.43 -53.15 -9.50
CA ILE A 11 -30.73 -53.84 -8.41
C ILE A 11 -30.13 -52.81 -7.43
N LYS A 12 -29.42 -51.79 -7.95
CA LYS A 12 -28.83 -50.70 -7.15
C LYS A 12 -29.85 -49.99 -6.28
N SER A 13 -31.06 -49.76 -6.79
CA SER A 13 -32.15 -49.13 -6.02
C SER A 13 -32.73 -50.02 -4.92
N THR A 14 -32.64 -51.35 -5.07
CA THR A 14 -33.19 -52.33 -4.11
C THR A 14 -32.18 -52.81 -3.07
N CYS A 15 -30.87 -52.65 -3.31
CA CYS A 15 -29.81 -53.23 -2.51
C CYS A 15 -29.05 -52.14 -1.74
N ALA A 16 -29.57 -51.72 -0.58
CA ALA A 16 -28.95 -50.66 0.23
C ALA A 16 -27.90 -51.18 1.22
N HIS A 17 -27.94 -52.47 1.59
CA HIS A 17 -27.13 -53.06 2.66
C HIS A 17 -26.48 -54.37 2.22
N LEU A 18 -25.45 -54.82 2.95
CA LEU A 18 -24.86 -56.14 2.76
C LEU A 18 -25.87 -57.22 3.12
N ILE A 19 -26.14 -58.14 2.19
CA ILE A 19 -27.10 -59.23 2.43
C ILE A 19 -26.38 -60.44 3.05
N ILE A 20 -26.90 -60.91 4.19
CA ILE A 20 -26.52 -62.18 4.82
C ILE A 20 -27.70 -63.14 4.65
N ALA A 21 -27.47 -64.23 3.92
CA ALA A 21 -28.50 -65.23 3.71
C ALA A 21 -28.67 -66.10 4.97
N VAL A 22 -29.90 -66.42 5.34
CA VAL A 22 -30.21 -67.37 6.41
C VAL A 22 -30.91 -68.56 5.79
N GLU A 23 -30.28 -69.73 5.91
CA GLU A 23 -30.85 -71.00 5.53
C GLU A 23 -31.36 -71.72 6.78
N ASP A 24 -32.68 -71.75 6.91
CA ASP A 24 -33.34 -72.35 8.06
C ASP A 24 -33.75 -73.79 7.75
N VAL A 25 -32.93 -74.75 8.19
CA VAL A 25 -33.17 -76.18 7.94
C VAL A 25 -34.19 -76.76 8.92
N SER A 26 -34.50 -76.03 10.00
CA SER A 26 -35.28 -76.52 11.14
C SER A 26 -36.47 -75.63 11.51
N ASP A 27 -36.82 -74.63 10.69
CA ASP A 27 -37.90 -73.65 10.88
C ASP A 27 -37.85 -72.86 12.21
N LEU A 28 -36.65 -72.40 12.60
CA LEU A 28 -36.37 -71.72 13.87
C LEU A 28 -36.03 -70.25 13.75
N TRP A 29 -35.88 -69.71 12.54
CA TRP A 29 -35.59 -68.30 12.31
C TRP A 29 -36.58 -67.36 13.02
N PRO A 30 -37.92 -67.58 13.00
CA PRO A 30 -38.85 -66.70 13.69
C PRO A 30 -38.60 -66.56 15.20
N ALA A 31 -38.01 -67.59 15.83
CA ALA A 31 -37.74 -67.60 17.27
C ALA A 31 -36.45 -66.86 17.65
N VAL A 32 -35.47 -66.80 16.74
CA VAL A 32 -34.16 -66.20 17.03
C VAL A 32 -33.92 -64.87 16.31
N ARG A 33 -34.74 -64.54 15.30
CA ARG A 33 -34.59 -63.35 14.43
C ARG A 33 -34.31 -62.05 15.19
N ASN A 34 -35.12 -61.75 16.22
CA ASN A 34 -34.98 -60.50 16.97
C ASN A 34 -33.58 -60.36 17.60
N ASN A 35 -33.01 -61.46 18.11
CA ASN A 35 -31.69 -61.46 18.73
C ASN A 35 -30.56 -61.16 17.72
N PHE A 36 -30.75 -61.53 16.45
CA PHE A 36 -29.80 -61.25 15.37
C PHE A 36 -29.98 -59.82 14.83
N GLU A 37 -31.22 -59.36 14.66
CA GLU A 37 -31.51 -58.02 14.14
C GLU A 37 -31.14 -56.90 15.14
N GLU A 38 -31.24 -57.13 16.44
CA GLU A 38 -30.79 -56.19 17.49
C GLU A 38 -29.29 -55.88 17.46
N ARG A 39 -28.49 -56.72 16.78
CA ARG A 39 -27.03 -56.57 16.66
C ARG A 39 -26.59 -55.76 15.45
N LEU A 40 -27.54 -55.39 14.58
CA LEU A 40 -27.27 -54.56 13.42
C LEU A 40 -27.47 -53.08 13.77
N PRO A 41 -26.61 -52.17 13.26
CA PRO A 41 -25.42 -52.43 12.44
C PRO A 41 -24.25 -53.02 13.24
N PHE A 42 -23.40 -53.83 12.60
CA PHE A 42 -22.22 -54.40 13.27
C PHE A 42 -21.27 -53.28 13.70
N ARG A 43 -20.90 -53.27 14.98
CA ARG A 43 -20.02 -52.24 15.55
C ARG A 43 -18.56 -52.66 15.44
N ARG A 44 -17.66 -51.73 15.09
CA ARG A 44 -16.21 -51.96 14.98
C ARG A 44 -15.83 -53.07 13.98
N ALA A 45 -16.54 -53.13 12.85
CA ALA A 45 -16.25 -54.06 11.77
C ALA A 45 -14.85 -53.82 11.17
N CYS A 46 -14.12 -54.88 10.82
CA CYS A 46 -12.82 -54.80 10.17
C CYS A 46 -12.89 -55.45 8.79
N LEU A 47 -12.80 -54.63 7.74
CA LEU A 47 -12.78 -55.07 6.34
C LEU A 47 -11.41 -54.75 5.72
N ASN A 48 -11.08 -55.36 4.58
CA ASN A 48 -9.89 -54.97 3.82
C ASN A 48 -10.28 -53.93 2.78
N ASN A 49 -9.46 -52.89 2.64
CA ASN A 49 -9.55 -51.96 1.52
C ASN A 49 -9.04 -52.60 0.23
N LYS A 50 -9.13 -51.85 -0.88
CA LYS A 50 -8.61 -52.27 -2.20
C LYS A 50 -7.14 -52.73 -2.15
N THR A 51 -6.30 -52.05 -1.36
CA THR A 51 -4.87 -52.39 -1.20
C THR A 51 -4.60 -53.50 -0.17
N ARG A 52 -5.63 -54.23 0.27
CA ARG A 52 -5.58 -55.32 1.27
C ARG A 52 -5.15 -54.88 2.67
N ASN A 53 -5.21 -53.58 2.98
CA ASN A 53 -5.02 -53.05 4.32
C ASN A 53 -6.31 -53.13 5.13
N PRO A 54 -6.26 -53.48 6.42
CA PRO A 54 -7.45 -53.51 7.27
C PRO A 54 -7.96 -52.10 7.57
N VAL A 55 -9.26 -51.88 7.41
CA VAL A 55 -10.00 -50.65 7.72
C VAL A 55 -11.04 -50.96 8.79
N PHE A 56 -11.05 -50.15 9.85
CA PHE A 56 -12.01 -50.25 10.94
C PHE A 56 -13.19 -49.32 10.67
N LEU A 57 -14.39 -49.87 10.69
CA LEU A 57 -15.65 -49.18 10.47
C LEU A 57 -16.40 -49.10 11.79
N GLU A 58 -16.92 -47.91 12.13
CA GLU A 58 -17.70 -47.74 13.36
C GLU A 58 -18.99 -48.55 13.33
N ASN A 59 -19.72 -48.47 12.22
CA ASN A 59 -20.99 -49.16 11.99
C ASN A 59 -21.03 -49.72 10.57
N LEU A 60 -21.28 -51.03 10.43
CA LEU A 60 -21.51 -51.69 9.15
C LEU A 60 -22.96 -52.20 9.08
N PRO A 61 -23.83 -51.57 8.27
CA PRO A 61 -25.18 -52.03 8.10
C PRO A 61 -25.23 -53.29 7.21
N ALA A 62 -25.98 -54.28 7.67
CA ALA A 62 -26.25 -55.51 6.95
C ALA A 62 -27.73 -55.87 7.13
N GLU A 63 -28.22 -56.81 6.32
CA GLU A 63 -29.59 -57.30 6.38
C GLU A 63 -29.58 -58.83 6.36
N PHE A 64 -30.29 -59.47 7.30
CA PHE A 64 -30.51 -60.91 7.30
C PHE A 64 -31.74 -61.26 6.46
N VAL A 65 -31.55 -62.10 5.44
CA VAL A 65 -32.60 -62.46 4.48
C VAL A 65 -32.69 -63.98 4.35
N LEU A 66 -33.89 -64.55 4.44
CA LEU A 66 -34.08 -65.99 4.24
C LEU A 66 -33.71 -66.39 2.80
N THR A 67 -33.10 -67.57 2.61
CA THR A 67 -32.80 -68.11 1.27
C THR A 67 -34.04 -68.33 0.41
N THR A 68 -35.24 -68.33 1.01
CA THR A 68 -36.54 -68.41 0.34
C THR A 68 -37.06 -67.08 -0.20
N ASP A 69 -36.40 -65.96 0.10
CA ASP A 69 -36.78 -64.62 -0.37
C ASP A 69 -36.68 -64.53 -1.90
N ALA A 70 -37.67 -63.87 -2.52
CA ALA A 70 -37.71 -63.61 -3.96
C ALA A 70 -36.45 -62.89 -4.48
N ARG A 71 -35.83 -62.03 -3.65
CA ARG A 71 -34.58 -61.30 -3.98
C ARG A 71 -33.39 -62.22 -4.26
N LEU A 72 -33.36 -63.43 -3.69
CA LEU A 72 -32.27 -64.41 -3.84
C LEU A 72 -32.61 -65.54 -4.83
N ARG A 73 -33.88 -65.65 -5.27
CA ARG A 73 -34.37 -66.76 -6.13
C ARG A 73 -34.26 -66.50 -7.64
N SER A 74 -34.11 -65.26 -8.10
CA SER A 74 -34.01 -64.96 -9.53
C SER A 74 -32.59 -65.25 -10.07
N ARG A 75 -32.30 -66.50 -10.43
CA ARG A 75 -31.00 -66.89 -11.03
C ARG A 75 -31.08 -66.93 -12.56
N PHE A 76 -30.28 -66.09 -13.23
CA PHE A 76 -29.91 -66.24 -14.64
C PHE A 76 -28.43 -66.66 -14.72
N PRO A 77 -28.10 -67.87 -15.21
CA PRO A 77 -26.75 -68.46 -15.09
C PRO A 77 -25.58 -67.70 -15.77
N GLN A 78 -25.85 -66.76 -16.68
CA GLN A 78 -24.81 -66.04 -17.44
C GLN A 78 -24.54 -64.61 -16.93
N GLU A 79 -25.43 -64.04 -16.13
CA GLU A 79 -25.33 -62.66 -15.61
C GLU A 79 -24.67 -62.59 -14.21
N GLN A 80 -24.34 -63.75 -13.65
CA GLN A 80 -24.00 -63.97 -12.25
C GLN A 80 -22.74 -63.22 -11.80
N TYR A 81 -21.79 -62.99 -12.72
CA TYR A 81 -20.51 -62.37 -12.40
C TYR A 81 -20.49 -60.84 -12.55
N LEU A 82 -21.33 -60.26 -13.43
CA LEU A 82 -21.45 -58.80 -13.62
C LEU A 82 -22.15 -58.10 -12.45
N PHE A 83 -23.07 -58.82 -11.79
CA PHE A 83 -23.86 -58.33 -10.66
C PHE A 83 -23.57 -59.11 -9.38
N TRP A 84 -22.35 -59.63 -9.24
CA TRP A 84 -21.97 -60.51 -8.13
C TRP A 84 -22.09 -59.83 -6.75
N PHE A 85 -22.14 -58.50 -6.69
CA PHE A 85 -22.40 -57.74 -5.46
C PHE A 85 -23.80 -58.01 -4.88
N ARG A 86 -24.77 -58.49 -5.69
CA ARG A 86 -26.13 -58.84 -5.24
C ARG A 86 -26.18 -60.14 -4.43
N GLU A 87 -25.26 -61.07 -4.69
CA GLU A 87 -25.24 -62.37 -4.01
C GLU A 87 -24.90 -62.18 -2.52
N PRO A 88 -25.42 -63.05 -1.63
CA PRO A 88 -25.19 -62.92 -0.19
C PRO A 88 -23.70 -63.03 0.15
N TYR A 89 -23.23 -62.23 1.11
CA TYR A 89 -21.83 -62.16 1.51
C TYR A 89 -21.44 -63.27 2.50
N ALA A 90 -22.42 -63.77 3.25
CA ALA A 90 -22.33 -64.94 4.10
C ALA A 90 -23.67 -65.66 4.11
N THR A 91 -23.65 -66.99 4.27
CA THR A 91 -24.85 -67.81 4.45
C THR A 91 -24.81 -68.50 5.81
N LEU A 92 -25.75 -68.15 6.69
CA LEU A 92 -25.93 -68.74 8.01
C LEU A 92 -26.89 -69.93 7.90
N VAL A 93 -26.41 -71.11 8.23
CA VAL A 93 -27.22 -72.33 8.20
C VAL A 93 -27.66 -72.67 9.62
N LEU A 94 -28.94 -72.51 9.90
CA LEU A 94 -29.54 -72.79 11.21
C LEU A 94 -29.98 -74.24 11.27
N VAL A 95 -29.49 -74.95 12.28
CA VAL A 95 -29.74 -76.39 12.43
C VAL A 95 -29.98 -76.73 13.89
N THR A 96 -31.02 -77.51 14.16
CA THR A 96 -31.16 -78.26 15.42
C THR A 96 -31.06 -79.74 15.19
N CYS A 97 -30.55 -80.45 16.19
CA CYS A 97 -30.52 -81.91 16.19
C CYS A 97 -30.64 -82.39 17.64
N GLU A 98 -31.59 -83.27 17.90
CA GLU A 98 -31.84 -83.76 19.27
C GLU A 98 -30.95 -84.97 19.59
N ASP A 99 -30.69 -85.84 18.60
CA ASP A 99 -29.93 -87.08 18.77
C ASP A 99 -28.84 -87.33 17.70
N LEU A 100 -27.87 -88.19 18.04
CA LEU A 100 -26.74 -88.53 17.16
C LEU A 100 -27.12 -89.29 15.89
N ASP A 101 -28.24 -90.01 15.90
CA ASP A 101 -28.70 -90.79 14.74
C ASP A 101 -29.42 -89.90 13.72
N GLU A 102 -30.16 -88.90 14.19
CA GLU A 102 -30.74 -87.83 13.36
C GLU A 102 -29.64 -87.03 12.66
N PHE A 103 -28.56 -86.70 13.39
CA PHE A 103 -27.40 -86.02 12.81
C PHE A 103 -26.80 -86.83 11.64
N LYS A 104 -26.52 -88.12 11.85
CA LYS A 104 -25.86 -88.96 10.85
C LYS A 104 -26.71 -89.21 9.61
N ASN A 105 -28.01 -89.43 9.79
CA ASN A 105 -28.89 -89.95 8.74
C ASN A 105 -29.64 -88.85 7.98
N ILE A 106 -29.92 -87.71 8.61
CA ILE A 106 -30.76 -86.65 8.03
C ILE A 106 -29.97 -85.36 7.82
N VAL A 107 -29.39 -84.83 8.88
CA VAL A 107 -28.78 -83.49 8.87
C VAL A 107 -27.43 -83.48 8.14
N LYS A 108 -26.55 -84.45 8.42
CA LYS A 108 -25.21 -84.54 7.80
C LYS A 108 -25.26 -84.70 6.28
N PRO A 109 -26.11 -85.57 5.68
CA PRO A 109 -26.21 -85.65 4.22
C PRO A 109 -26.69 -84.35 3.58
N ARG A 110 -27.68 -83.66 4.18
CA ARG A 110 -28.19 -82.36 3.67
C ARG A 110 -27.10 -81.28 3.70
N LEU A 111 -26.38 -81.17 4.82
CA LEU A 111 -25.29 -80.20 4.96
C LEU A 111 -24.10 -80.52 4.05
N LYS A 112 -23.80 -81.80 3.78
CA LYS A 112 -22.75 -82.16 2.83
C LYS A 112 -23.08 -81.76 1.39
N VAL A 113 -24.33 -81.91 0.96
CA VAL A 113 -24.76 -81.45 -0.37
C VAL A 113 -24.66 -79.92 -0.47
N PHE A 114 -25.01 -79.21 0.59
CA PHE A 114 -24.87 -77.76 0.64
C PHE A 114 -23.40 -77.30 0.65
N ALA A 115 -22.57 -77.92 1.49
CA ALA A 115 -21.16 -77.59 1.65
C ALA A 115 -20.30 -77.90 0.41
N GLN A 116 -20.78 -78.74 -0.50
CA GLN A 116 -20.14 -78.99 -1.81
C GLN A 116 -20.25 -77.80 -2.78
N ASN A 117 -21.10 -76.81 -2.48
CA ASN A 117 -21.20 -75.61 -3.28
C ASN A 117 -20.12 -74.59 -2.87
N ASP A 118 -18.97 -74.65 -3.53
CA ASP A 118 -17.80 -73.78 -3.27
C ASP A 118 -18.05 -72.29 -3.58
N GLU A 119 -19.14 -71.94 -4.27
CA GLU A 119 -19.46 -70.55 -4.64
C GLU A 119 -19.96 -69.71 -3.46
N ARG A 120 -20.46 -70.34 -2.39
CA ARG A 120 -21.07 -69.65 -1.25
C ARG A 120 -20.21 -69.77 -0.01
N GLU A 121 -19.93 -68.64 0.63
CA GLU A 121 -19.31 -68.64 1.96
C GLU A 121 -20.37 -68.94 3.02
N TRP A 122 -20.21 -70.06 3.74
CA TRP A 122 -21.21 -70.57 4.67
C TRP A 122 -20.68 -70.73 6.10
N PHE A 123 -21.60 -70.67 7.06
CA PHE A 123 -21.34 -70.84 8.49
C PHE A 123 -22.55 -71.53 9.16
N ILE A 124 -22.31 -72.56 9.96
CA ILE A 124 -23.35 -73.39 10.58
C ILE A 124 -23.55 -72.95 12.03
N ILE A 125 -24.80 -72.65 12.40
CA ILE A 125 -25.19 -72.33 13.77
C ILE A 125 -26.02 -73.50 14.29
N PHE A 126 -25.43 -74.27 15.20
CA PHE A 126 -26.12 -75.33 15.92
C PHE A 126 -26.93 -74.73 17.06
N LEU A 127 -28.24 -74.73 16.90
CA LEU A 127 -29.18 -74.26 17.90
C LEU A 127 -29.43 -75.40 18.90
N SER A 128 -29.24 -75.13 20.18
CA SER A 128 -29.47 -76.08 21.27
C SER A 128 -30.75 -75.68 22.02
N LYS A 129 -31.75 -76.57 21.97
CA LYS A 129 -33.02 -76.45 22.71
C LYS A 129 -32.92 -76.95 24.15
N ALA A 130 -31.74 -77.39 24.59
CA ALA A 130 -31.57 -77.97 25.92
C ALA A 130 -31.79 -76.91 27.02
N HIS A 131 -32.74 -77.15 27.93
CA HIS A 131 -32.93 -76.28 29.09
C HIS A 131 -31.73 -76.44 30.05
N PRO A 132 -31.19 -75.37 30.65
CA PRO A 132 -30.03 -75.43 31.56
C PRO A 132 -30.23 -76.33 32.80
N ASN A 133 -31.46 -76.77 33.09
CA ASN A 133 -31.80 -77.66 34.20
C ASN A 133 -31.75 -79.15 33.82
N ASN A 134 -31.50 -79.48 32.55
CA ASN A 134 -31.46 -80.86 32.03
C ASN A 134 -30.03 -81.24 31.61
N ASP A 135 -29.25 -81.76 32.56
CA ASP A 135 -27.85 -82.15 32.36
C ASP A 135 -27.64 -83.21 31.26
N GLN A 136 -28.60 -84.12 31.07
CA GLN A 136 -28.49 -85.19 30.08
C GLN A 136 -28.66 -84.64 28.65
N ALA A 137 -29.63 -83.75 28.44
CA ALA A 137 -29.83 -83.06 27.16
C ALA A 137 -28.62 -82.16 26.82
N THR A 138 -28.08 -81.43 27.79
CA THR A 138 -26.90 -80.56 27.59
C THR A 138 -25.64 -81.37 27.22
N LYS A 139 -25.42 -82.54 27.86
CA LYS A 139 -24.31 -83.44 27.51
C LYS A 139 -24.46 -84.04 26.11
N MET A 140 -25.68 -84.38 25.70
CA MET A 140 -25.96 -84.88 24.35
C MET A 140 -25.76 -83.80 23.29
N ALA A 141 -26.26 -82.58 23.52
CA ALA A 141 -26.03 -81.44 22.64
C ALA A 141 -24.54 -81.12 22.45
N LYS A 142 -23.73 -81.19 23.53
CA LYS A 142 -22.26 -81.04 23.43
C LYS A 142 -21.60 -82.15 22.60
N LYS A 143 -22.03 -83.41 22.74
CA LYS A 143 -21.50 -84.54 21.93
C LYS A 143 -21.88 -84.42 20.46
N VAL A 144 -23.09 -83.95 20.17
CA VAL A 144 -23.57 -83.70 18.80
C VAL A 144 -22.76 -82.58 18.18
N TYR A 145 -22.61 -81.44 18.88
CA TYR A 145 -21.80 -80.30 18.42
C TYR A 145 -20.34 -80.67 18.12
N ALA A 146 -19.69 -81.44 19.00
CA ALA A 146 -18.31 -81.90 18.76
C ALA A 146 -18.16 -82.72 17.45
N LYS A 147 -19.22 -83.40 16.99
CA LYS A 147 -19.21 -84.07 15.68
C LYS A 147 -19.41 -83.10 14.52
N PHE A 148 -20.27 -82.08 14.68
CA PHE A 148 -20.39 -81.02 13.68
C PHE A 148 -19.05 -80.31 13.47
N GLU A 149 -18.36 -79.97 14.56
CA GLU A 149 -17.05 -79.33 14.50
C GLU A 149 -16.02 -80.24 13.80
N ALA A 150 -15.96 -81.52 14.15
CA ALA A 150 -15.03 -82.46 13.53
C ALA A 150 -15.31 -82.73 12.03
N ASP A 151 -16.58 -82.68 11.60
CA ASP A 151 -16.98 -82.97 10.22
C ASP A 151 -16.90 -81.74 9.28
N PHE A 152 -17.09 -80.51 9.80
CA PHE A 152 -17.26 -79.30 8.98
C PHE A 152 -16.27 -78.17 9.29
N SER A 153 -15.62 -78.16 10.46
CA SER A 153 -14.56 -77.19 10.79
C SER A 153 -13.17 -77.76 10.48
N SER A 154 -12.20 -76.88 10.23
CA SER A 154 -10.80 -77.24 9.98
C SER A 154 -9.85 -76.36 10.81
N LYS A 155 -8.59 -76.77 10.98
CA LYS A 155 -7.57 -75.99 11.70
C LYS A 155 -7.32 -74.58 11.14
N LYS A 156 -7.69 -74.33 9.88
CA LYS A 156 -7.54 -73.02 9.21
C LYS A 156 -8.84 -72.21 9.16
N ARG A 157 -10.01 -72.85 9.31
CA ARG A 157 -11.34 -72.23 9.22
C ARG A 157 -12.31 -72.97 10.12
N GLU A 158 -12.76 -72.30 11.18
CA GLU A 158 -13.88 -72.74 12.01
C GLU A 158 -15.19 -72.32 11.36
N ARG A 159 -16.09 -73.27 11.17
CA ARG A 159 -17.32 -73.11 10.36
C ARG A 159 -18.60 -73.39 11.14
N CYS A 160 -18.49 -73.73 12.42
CA CYS A 160 -19.60 -74.14 13.27
C CYS A 160 -19.56 -73.33 14.57
N CYS A 161 -20.72 -72.90 15.08
CA CYS A 161 -20.88 -72.42 16.45
C CYS A 161 -22.09 -73.05 17.13
N LYS A 162 -22.12 -73.03 18.47
CA LYS A 162 -23.23 -73.52 19.28
C LYS A 162 -23.96 -72.37 19.95
N PHE A 163 -25.27 -72.25 19.70
CA PHE A 163 -26.14 -71.25 20.33
C PHE A 163 -27.15 -71.92 21.26
N ASP A 164 -27.09 -71.63 22.56
CA ASP A 164 -28.05 -72.12 23.54
C ASP A 164 -29.21 -71.13 23.72
N ILE A 165 -30.42 -71.53 23.34
CA ILE A 165 -31.60 -70.65 23.29
C ILE A 165 -32.01 -70.14 24.69
N TYR A 166 -31.82 -70.96 25.73
CA TYR A 166 -32.28 -70.68 27.10
C TYR A 166 -31.17 -70.20 28.04
N GLY A 167 -29.96 -69.96 27.53
CA GLY A 167 -28.80 -69.56 28.34
C GLY A 167 -27.52 -69.41 27.50
N PRO A 168 -27.42 -68.37 26.65
CA PRO A 168 -26.26 -68.17 25.80
C PRO A 168 -24.99 -67.89 26.63
N GLU A 169 -23.85 -68.39 26.16
CA GLU A 169 -22.55 -68.08 26.77
C GLU A 169 -22.24 -66.57 26.66
N PRO A 170 -21.57 -65.97 27.67
CA PRO A 170 -21.42 -64.51 27.76
C PRO A 170 -20.68 -63.88 26.56
N ASN A 171 -19.78 -64.62 25.91
CA ASN A 171 -18.98 -64.13 24.77
C ASN A 171 -19.46 -64.68 23.41
N PHE A 172 -20.55 -65.46 23.37
CA PHE A 172 -21.01 -66.12 22.15
C PHE A 172 -21.26 -65.13 21.01
N TRP A 173 -21.91 -64.00 21.31
CA TRP A 173 -22.27 -63.01 20.31
C TRP A 173 -21.04 -62.30 19.72
N GLU A 174 -20.04 -61.98 20.54
CA GLU A 174 -18.79 -61.38 20.06
C GLU A 174 -18.04 -62.34 19.13
N GLU A 175 -18.01 -63.63 19.46
CA GLU A 175 -17.40 -64.65 18.61
C GLU A 175 -18.19 -64.87 17.32
N LEU A 176 -19.52 -64.94 17.39
CA LEU A 176 -20.38 -65.09 16.22
C LEU A 176 -20.24 -63.88 15.27
N GLU A 177 -20.29 -62.66 15.80
CA GLU A 177 -20.09 -61.43 15.03
C GLU A 177 -18.71 -61.45 14.35
N PHE A 178 -17.65 -61.83 15.08
CA PHE A 178 -16.31 -61.99 14.50
C PHE A 178 -16.27 -62.99 13.33
N ARG A 179 -16.95 -64.14 13.45
CA ARG A 179 -17.01 -65.17 12.40
C ARG A 179 -17.84 -64.75 11.18
N ILE A 180 -18.95 -64.05 11.41
CA ILE A 180 -19.76 -63.45 10.34
C ILE A 180 -18.92 -62.42 9.59
N MET A 181 -18.22 -61.55 10.32
CA MET A 181 -17.34 -60.54 9.75
C MET A 181 -16.18 -61.14 8.95
N ASP A 182 -15.52 -62.19 9.44
CA ASP A 182 -14.47 -62.89 8.69
C ASP A 182 -15.02 -63.54 7.41
N SER A 183 -16.24 -64.07 7.44
CA SER A 183 -16.92 -64.61 6.26
C SER A 183 -17.22 -63.52 5.23
N ILE A 184 -17.78 -62.38 5.67
CA ILE A 184 -18.04 -61.22 4.81
C ILE A 184 -16.74 -60.71 4.19
N LYS A 185 -15.68 -60.57 4.99
CA LYS A 185 -14.35 -60.13 4.57
C LYS A 185 -13.78 -61.03 3.48
N ASN A 186 -13.77 -62.34 3.69
CA ASN A 186 -13.29 -63.33 2.72
C ASN A 186 -14.07 -63.27 1.39
N THR A 187 -15.40 -63.14 1.46
CA THR A 187 -16.25 -63.04 0.25
C THR A 187 -16.00 -61.74 -0.50
N LEU A 188 -15.95 -60.62 0.22
CA LEU A 188 -15.65 -59.30 -0.35
C LEU A 188 -14.28 -59.31 -1.05
N ASP A 189 -13.25 -59.86 -0.40
CA ASP A 189 -11.90 -59.96 -0.92
C ASP A 189 -11.80 -60.74 -2.23
N ARG A 190 -12.55 -61.85 -2.35
CA ARG A 190 -12.63 -62.66 -3.57
C ARG A 190 -13.36 -61.93 -4.69
N ARG A 191 -14.45 -61.24 -4.37
CA ARG A 191 -15.24 -60.49 -5.35
C ARG A 191 -14.46 -59.29 -5.89
N ILE A 192 -13.80 -58.53 -5.02
CA ILE A 192 -12.92 -57.42 -5.44
C ILE A 192 -11.87 -57.92 -6.42
N GLN A 193 -11.17 -59.01 -6.09
CA GLN A 193 -10.15 -59.59 -6.98
C GLN A 193 -10.69 -59.89 -8.38
N PHE A 194 -11.89 -60.49 -8.44
CA PHE A 194 -12.53 -60.81 -9.70
C PHE A 194 -12.83 -59.56 -10.54
N TYR A 195 -13.46 -58.53 -9.94
CA TYR A 195 -13.75 -57.30 -10.67
C TYR A 195 -12.47 -56.60 -11.12
N GLU A 196 -11.43 -56.56 -10.28
CA GLU A 196 -10.13 -55.98 -10.65
C GLU A 196 -9.48 -56.69 -11.83
N ASP A 197 -9.53 -58.02 -11.86
CA ASP A 197 -8.94 -58.81 -12.95
C ASP A 197 -9.70 -58.60 -14.28
N GLU A 198 -11.04 -58.52 -14.24
CA GLU A 198 -11.85 -58.23 -15.44
C GLU A 198 -11.68 -56.78 -15.92
N ILE A 199 -11.64 -55.81 -15.00
CA ILE A 199 -11.35 -54.40 -15.29
C ILE A 199 -9.96 -54.26 -15.91
N ARG A 200 -8.96 -54.98 -15.40
CA ARG A 200 -7.59 -54.97 -15.95
C ARG A 200 -7.57 -55.49 -17.39
N LYS A 201 -8.23 -56.62 -17.66
CA LYS A 201 -8.36 -57.18 -19.01
C LYS A 201 -9.00 -56.20 -19.99
N LEU A 202 -10.08 -55.52 -19.59
CA LEU A 202 -10.72 -54.53 -20.45
C LEU A 202 -9.88 -53.25 -20.60
N SER A 203 -9.15 -52.84 -19.55
CA SER A 203 -8.29 -51.66 -19.59
C SER A 203 -7.08 -51.86 -20.52
N GLU A 204 -6.49 -53.05 -20.56
CA GLU A 204 -5.43 -53.40 -21.51
C GLU A 204 -5.90 -53.31 -22.97
N GLN A 205 -7.18 -53.55 -23.20
CA GLN A 205 -7.81 -53.46 -24.51
C GLN A 205 -8.30 -52.04 -24.86
N ARG A 206 -8.07 -51.01 -24.02
CA ARG A 206 -8.69 -49.68 -24.15
C ARG A 206 -8.49 -48.95 -25.48
N PHE A 207 -7.40 -49.24 -26.19
CA PHE A 207 -7.11 -48.66 -27.51
C PHE A 207 -7.44 -49.59 -28.68
N MET A 208 -8.01 -50.76 -28.41
CA MET A 208 -8.45 -51.70 -29.42
C MET A 208 -9.86 -51.34 -29.91
N PRO A 209 -10.18 -51.49 -31.21
CA PRO A 209 -11.48 -51.12 -31.76
C PRO A 209 -12.66 -51.99 -31.27
N ILE A 210 -12.37 -53.15 -30.68
CA ILE A 210 -13.37 -54.07 -30.10
C ILE A 210 -13.81 -53.59 -28.70
N TRP A 211 -13.07 -52.66 -28.09
CA TRP A 211 -13.33 -52.20 -26.75
C TRP A 211 -14.64 -51.39 -26.65
N ASN A 212 -15.47 -51.75 -25.67
CA ASN A 212 -16.72 -51.07 -25.38
C ASN A 212 -16.66 -50.45 -23.98
N PHE A 213 -16.64 -49.12 -23.92
CA PHE A 213 -16.59 -48.37 -22.66
C PHE A 213 -17.80 -48.65 -21.76
N CYS A 214 -18.98 -48.97 -22.29
CA CYS A 214 -20.15 -49.30 -21.47
C CYS A 214 -19.90 -50.58 -20.64
N ASN A 215 -19.22 -51.59 -21.19
CA ASN A 215 -18.90 -52.81 -20.44
C ASN A 215 -17.89 -52.52 -19.33
N PHE A 216 -16.89 -51.68 -19.63
CA PHE A 216 -15.92 -51.20 -18.65
C PHE A 216 -16.61 -50.40 -17.53
N PHE A 217 -17.52 -49.50 -17.90
CA PHE A 217 -18.33 -48.70 -16.97
C PHE A 217 -19.13 -49.59 -16.02
N ILE A 218 -19.90 -50.57 -16.51
CA ILE A 218 -20.71 -51.43 -15.63
C ILE A 218 -19.84 -52.15 -14.59
N LEU A 219 -18.67 -52.68 -14.98
CA LEU A 219 -17.79 -53.36 -14.03
C LEU A 219 -17.21 -52.41 -12.98
N LYS A 220 -16.76 -51.22 -13.39
CA LYS A 220 -16.25 -50.18 -12.49
C LYS A 220 -17.33 -49.66 -11.54
N GLU A 221 -18.51 -49.38 -12.06
CA GLU A 221 -19.68 -48.94 -11.30
C GLU A 221 -20.14 -50.02 -10.31
N SER A 222 -20.17 -51.30 -10.71
CA SER A 222 -20.45 -52.44 -9.82
C SER A 222 -19.44 -52.54 -8.67
N LEU A 223 -18.14 -52.34 -8.96
CA LEU A 223 -17.09 -52.36 -7.96
C LEU A 223 -17.20 -51.16 -6.99
N ALA A 224 -17.41 -49.95 -7.53
CA ALA A 224 -17.60 -48.74 -6.73
C ALA A 224 -18.83 -48.86 -5.81
N PHE A 225 -19.94 -49.41 -6.35
CA PHE A 225 -21.15 -49.66 -5.57
C PHE A 225 -20.94 -50.72 -4.49
N MET A 226 -20.14 -51.76 -4.76
CA MET A 226 -19.76 -52.74 -3.74
C MET A 226 -18.99 -52.10 -2.58
N PHE A 227 -18.03 -51.22 -2.88
CA PHE A 227 -17.34 -50.44 -1.87
C PHE A 227 -18.28 -49.49 -1.12
N GLU A 228 -19.26 -48.89 -1.81
CA GLU A 228 -20.29 -48.04 -1.17
C GLU A 228 -21.13 -48.82 -0.15
N ILE A 229 -21.63 -50.01 -0.50
CA ILE A 229 -22.42 -50.87 0.42
C ILE A 229 -21.55 -51.36 1.59
N ALA A 230 -20.27 -51.62 1.35
CA ALA A 230 -19.32 -52.03 2.39
C ALA A 230 -18.85 -50.85 3.28
N HIS A 231 -19.37 -49.63 3.08
CA HIS A 231 -18.92 -48.41 3.76
C HIS A 231 -17.44 -48.04 3.55
N LEU A 232 -16.80 -48.61 2.53
CA LEU A 232 -15.45 -48.26 2.09
C LEU A 232 -15.50 -47.07 1.11
N HIS A 233 -16.01 -45.92 1.60
CA HIS A 233 -16.32 -44.76 0.76
C HIS A 233 -15.10 -44.17 0.03
N GLU A 234 -13.92 -44.22 0.66
CA GLU A 234 -12.64 -43.82 0.05
C GLU A 234 -12.26 -44.66 -1.18
N ASP A 235 -12.43 -45.99 -1.09
CA ASP A 235 -12.15 -46.88 -2.22
C ASP A 235 -13.18 -46.68 -3.33
N ALA A 236 -14.46 -46.50 -2.98
CA ALA A 236 -15.52 -46.19 -3.94
C ALA A 236 -15.24 -44.88 -4.69
N LEU A 237 -14.79 -43.84 -3.98
CA LEU A 237 -14.48 -42.53 -4.56
C LEU A 237 -13.35 -42.64 -5.58
N ARG A 238 -12.28 -43.39 -5.25
CA ARG A 238 -11.16 -43.65 -6.16
C ARG A 238 -11.58 -44.36 -7.44
N GLU A 239 -12.54 -45.29 -7.38
CA GLU A 239 -13.07 -45.93 -8.58
C GLU A 239 -13.80 -44.94 -9.51
N TYR A 240 -14.57 -44.01 -8.96
CA TYR A 240 -15.23 -42.96 -9.77
C TYR A 240 -14.23 -41.95 -10.35
N ASP A 241 -13.19 -41.59 -9.61
CA ASP A 241 -12.12 -40.72 -10.09
C ASP A 241 -11.35 -41.37 -11.26
N GLU A 242 -10.97 -42.64 -11.12
CA GLU A 242 -10.35 -43.42 -12.21
C GLU A 242 -11.28 -43.54 -13.44
N LEU A 243 -12.59 -43.68 -13.22
CA LEU A 243 -13.58 -43.79 -14.28
C LEU A 243 -13.76 -42.48 -15.05
N GLU A 244 -13.79 -41.32 -14.37
CA GLU A 244 -13.84 -40.01 -15.03
C GLU A 244 -12.58 -39.77 -15.87
N LEU A 245 -11.39 -40.03 -15.31
CA LEU A 245 -10.13 -39.91 -16.03
C LEU A 245 -10.10 -40.81 -17.27
N CYS A 246 -10.51 -42.07 -17.13
CA CYS A 246 -10.58 -43.01 -18.25
C CYS A 246 -11.53 -42.51 -19.35
N TYR A 247 -12.70 -41.99 -18.99
CA TYR A 247 -13.65 -41.42 -19.95
C TYR A 247 -13.04 -40.25 -20.72
N LEU A 248 -12.41 -39.30 -20.02
CA LEU A 248 -11.79 -38.13 -20.64
C LEU A 248 -10.65 -38.51 -21.60
N GLU A 249 -9.79 -39.47 -21.23
CA GLU A 249 -8.66 -39.91 -22.04
C GLU A 249 -9.04 -40.74 -23.27
N THR A 250 -9.99 -41.67 -23.12
CA THR A 250 -10.25 -42.71 -24.13
C THR A 250 -11.47 -42.40 -24.98
N VAL A 251 -12.50 -41.83 -24.36
CA VAL A 251 -13.76 -41.54 -25.03
C VAL A 251 -13.61 -40.16 -25.66
N ASN A 252 -13.29 -39.11 -24.89
CA ASN A 252 -13.33 -37.73 -25.41
C ASN A 252 -12.26 -37.41 -26.49
N MET A 253 -11.10 -38.09 -26.49
CA MET A 253 -10.04 -37.91 -27.51
C MET A 253 -10.31 -38.60 -28.86
N GLY A 254 -11.17 -39.62 -28.88
CA GLY A 254 -11.46 -40.38 -30.10
C GLY A 254 -12.46 -39.63 -30.95
N GLY A 255 -11.99 -38.86 -31.95
CA GLY A 255 -12.73 -37.92 -32.83
C GLY A 255 -13.94 -38.44 -33.64
N LYS A 256 -14.70 -39.41 -33.12
CA LYS A 256 -16.06 -39.73 -33.55
C LYS A 256 -17.01 -38.70 -32.95
N HIS A 257 -17.77 -38.01 -33.79
CA HIS A 257 -18.87 -37.16 -33.33
C HIS A 257 -19.87 -38.02 -32.54
N ARG A 258 -20.09 -37.66 -31.27
CA ARG A 258 -21.08 -38.26 -30.38
C ARG A 258 -22.12 -37.23 -30.00
N GLU A 259 -23.29 -37.71 -29.58
CA GLU A 259 -24.34 -36.86 -29.06
C GLU A 259 -23.92 -36.31 -27.69
N PHE A 260 -23.88 -34.99 -27.55
CA PHE A 260 -23.46 -34.33 -26.33
C PHE A 260 -24.51 -34.48 -25.21
N GLY A 261 -25.80 -34.41 -25.54
CA GLY A 261 -26.91 -34.43 -24.57
C GLY A 261 -27.37 -33.03 -24.14
N GLY A 262 -28.18 -32.93 -23.08
CA GLY A 262 -28.66 -31.65 -22.54
C GLY A 262 -29.79 -30.98 -23.34
N LEU A 263 -30.60 -31.79 -24.03
CA LEU A 263 -31.72 -31.32 -24.86
C LEU A 263 -33.08 -31.64 -24.25
N ASP A 264 -33.14 -32.42 -23.18
CA ASP A 264 -34.40 -32.78 -22.54
C ASP A 264 -34.90 -31.63 -21.67
N CYS A 265 -36.22 -31.50 -21.52
CA CYS A 265 -36.81 -30.51 -20.64
C CYS A 265 -36.33 -30.74 -19.20
N GLY A 266 -35.82 -29.71 -18.54
CA GLY A 266 -35.27 -29.78 -17.19
C GLY A 266 -33.74 -29.94 -17.11
N ASP A 267 -33.06 -30.15 -18.23
CA ASP A 267 -31.58 -30.27 -18.27
C ASP A 267 -30.87 -28.96 -17.96
N ASP A 268 -31.58 -27.83 -18.03
CA ASP A 268 -31.08 -26.51 -17.61
C ASP A 268 -30.74 -26.46 -16.12
N ARG A 269 -31.28 -27.39 -15.33
CA ARG A 269 -30.97 -27.58 -13.92
C ARG A 269 -29.81 -28.54 -13.77
N ALA A 270 -28.70 -28.05 -13.22
CA ALA A 270 -27.54 -28.88 -12.96
C ALA A 270 -27.86 -30.03 -11.98
N ALA A 271 -27.48 -31.25 -12.36
CA ALA A 271 -27.73 -32.47 -11.60
C ALA A 271 -26.48 -32.93 -10.82
N LEU A 272 -25.72 -32.00 -10.26
CA LEU A 272 -24.40 -32.26 -9.66
C LEU A 272 -24.42 -33.04 -8.35
N LEU A 273 -25.59 -33.15 -7.70
CA LEU A 273 -25.72 -33.71 -6.35
C LEU A 273 -26.69 -34.88 -6.27
N ASN A 274 -27.40 -35.19 -7.36
CA ASN A 274 -28.38 -36.25 -7.41
C ASN A 274 -28.04 -37.26 -8.52
N PRO A 275 -27.33 -38.36 -8.19
CA PRO A 275 -27.04 -39.43 -9.15
C PRO A 275 -28.29 -40.08 -9.75
N GLY A 276 -29.43 -39.97 -9.08
CA GLY A 276 -30.70 -40.54 -9.53
C GLY A 276 -31.55 -39.62 -10.39
N ASN A 277 -31.02 -38.47 -10.85
CA ASN A 277 -31.80 -37.50 -11.62
C ASN A 277 -32.32 -38.05 -12.96
N LYS A 278 -31.47 -38.78 -13.69
CA LYS A 278 -31.82 -39.51 -14.92
C LYS A 278 -31.48 -40.98 -14.77
N SER A 279 -32.22 -41.87 -15.45
CA SER A 279 -31.88 -43.29 -15.45
C SER A 279 -30.64 -43.58 -16.28
N LEU A 280 -29.83 -44.57 -15.89
CA LEU A 280 -28.63 -44.97 -16.64
C LEU A 280 -28.96 -45.36 -18.09
N THR A 281 -30.18 -45.83 -18.33
CA THR A 281 -30.72 -46.11 -19.67
C THR A 281 -30.97 -44.87 -20.52
N GLN A 282 -31.20 -43.70 -19.90
CA GLN A 282 -31.35 -42.41 -20.59
C GLN A 282 -30.00 -41.74 -20.85
N ILE A 283 -28.99 -42.04 -20.03
CA ILE A 283 -27.62 -41.52 -20.20
C ILE A 283 -26.89 -42.25 -21.35
N VAL A 284 -27.22 -43.52 -21.58
CA VAL A 284 -26.60 -44.36 -22.63
C VAL A 284 -27.48 -44.42 -23.87
N GLN A 285 -26.88 -44.12 -25.02
CA GLN A 285 -27.49 -44.22 -26.33
C GLN A 285 -26.73 -45.22 -27.19
N GLY A 286 -27.34 -46.38 -27.42
CA GLY A 286 -26.68 -47.50 -28.10
C GLY A 286 -25.48 -48.02 -27.30
N ASP A 287 -24.28 -47.84 -27.85
CA ASP A 287 -23.00 -48.24 -27.23
C ASP A 287 -22.18 -47.04 -26.72
N SER A 288 -22.78 -45.85 -26.61
CA SER A 288 -22.09 -44.62 -26.20
C SER A 288 -22.85 -43.83 -25.14
N PHE A 289 -22.13 -43.02 -24.36
CA PHE A 289 -22.70 -42.14 -23.34
C PHE A 289 -22.88 -40.74 -23.90
N ARG A 290 -24.00 -40.10 -23.55
CA ARG A 290 -24.16 -38.65 -23.70
C ARG A 290 -23.28 -37.95 -22.66
N GLU A 291 -22.34 -37.14 -23.13
CA GLU A 291 -21.32 -36.53 -22.27
C GLU A 291 -21.93 -35.65 -21.18
N PHE A 292 -22.98 -34.90 -21.51
CA PHE A 292 -23.64 -33.96 -20.63
C PHE A 292 -24.21 -34.63 -19.37
N GLU A 293 -24.99 -35.69 -19.56
CA GLU A 293 -25.59 -36.45 -18.45
C GLU A 293 -24.56 -37.28 -17.71
N PHE A 294 -23.63 -37.92 -18.45
CA PHE A 294 -22.68 -38.86 -17.86
C PHE A 294 -21.69 -38.18 -16.91
N ARG A 295 -21.14 -37.03 -17.31
CA ARG A 295 -20.20 -36.29 -16.45
C ARG A 295 -20.86 -35.75 -15.19
N GLN A 296 -22.11 -35.28 -15.29
CA GLN A 296 -22.88 -34.87 -14.11
C GLN A 296 -23.19 -36.04 -13.18
N TYR A 297 -23.52 -37.22 -13.73
CA TYR A 297 -23.74 -38.43 -12.95
C TYR A 297 -22.50 -38.83 -12.15
N LEU A 298 -21.32 -38.86 -12.79
CA LEU A 298 -20.07 -39.19 -12.11
C LEU A 298 -19.75 -38.22 -10.98
N PHE A 299 -19.88 -36.91 -11.24
CA PHE A 299 -19.66 -35.89 -10.24
C PHE A 299 -20.66 -35.97 -9.07
N ALA A 300 -21.92 -36.33 -9.35
CA ALA A 300 -22.91 -36.57 -8.31
C ALA A 300 -22.59 -37.78 -7.45
N CYS A 301 -22.07 -38.87 -8.04
CA CYS A 301 -21.59 -40.03 -7.29
C CYS A 301 -20.41 -39.67 -6.39
N GLN A 302 -19.41 -38.94 -6.91
CA GLN A 302 -18.26 -38.44 -6.15
C GLN A 302 -18.72 -37.55 -4.99
N SER A 303 -19.60 -36.57 -5.25
CA SER A 303 -20.11 -35.64 -4.25
C SER A 303 -20.88 -36.34 -3.13
N LYS A 304 -21.73 -37.33 -3.48
CA LYS A 304 -22.45 -38.14 -2.51
C LYS A 304 -21.49 -38.89 -1.57
N LEU A 305 -20.41 -39.45 -2.09
CA LEU A 305 -19.41 -40.15 -1.28
C LEU A 305 -18.59 -39.20 -0.41
N LEU A 306 -18.17 -38.06 -0.94
CA LEU A 306 -17.44 -37.03 -0.18
C LEU A 306 -18.26 -36.47 0.98
N PHE A 307 -19.58 -36.27 0.79
CA PHE A 307 -20.47 -35.91 1.88
C PHE A 307 -20.57 -37.01 2.95
N LYS A 308 -20.61 -38.29 2.56
CA LYS A 308 -20.55 -39.42 3.51
C LYS A 308 -19.21 -39.49 4.27
N LEU A 309 -18.13 -38.99 3.68
CA LEU A 309 -16.80 -38.87 4.30
C LEU A 309 -16.64 -37.61 5.15
N ASN A 310 -17.68 -36.77 5.26
CA ASN A 310 -17.62 -35.46 5.93
C ASN A 310 -16.55 -34.53 5.33
N HIS A 311 -16.45 -34.49 4.00
CA HIS A 311 -15.52 -33.62 3.26
C HIS A 311 -16.23 -32.58 2.37
N PRO A 312 -17.09 -31.70 2.95
CA PRO A 312 -17.83 -30.67 2.20
C PRO A 312 -16.92 -29.65 1.49
N PHE A 313 -15.74 -29.35 2.06
CA PHE A 313 -14.75 -28.48 1.39
C PHE A 313 -14.25 -29.07 0.07
N GLU A 314 -13.95 -30.36 0.04
CA GLU A 314 -13.47 -31.02 -1.16
C GLU A 314 -14.57 -31.09 -2.24
N VAL A 315 -15.84 -31.26 -1.85
CA VAL A 315 -16.98 -31.15 -2.76
C VAL A 315 -17.03 -29.77 -3.40
N ALA A 316 -16.91 -28.70 -2.61
CA ALA A 316 -16.91 -27.33 -3.12
C ALA A 316 -15.75 -27.09 -4.10
N LEU A 317 -14.54 -27.53 -3.75
CA LEU A 317 -13.32 -27.34 -4.55
C LEU A 317 -13.38 -28.11 -5.87
N ARG A 318 -13.70 -29.41 -5.81
CA ARG A 318 -13.85 -30.25 -7.01
C ARG A 318 -15.02 -29.77 -7.87
N GLY A 319 -16.12 -29.35 -7.25
CA GLY A 319 -17.30 -28.82 -7.93
C GLY A 319 -17.04 -27.50 -8.66
N TYR A 320 -16.30 -26.58 -8.05
CA TYR A 320 -15.88 -25.34 -8.73
C TYR A 320 -15.02 -25.64 -9.97
N SER A 321 -14.03 -26.52 -9.84
CA SER A 321 -13.19 -26.96 -10.96
C SER A 321 -14.01 -27.65 -12.06
N PHE A 322 -14.94 -28.53 -11.67
CA PHE A 322 -15.86 -29.20 -12.58
C PHE A 322 -16.72 -28.20 -13.35
N ILE A 323 -17.35 -27.23 -12.68
CA ILE A 323 -18.19 -26.21 -13.31
C ILE A 323 -17.41 -25.39 -14.34
N ILE A 324 -16.17 -24.98 -14.04
CA ILE A 324 -15.34 -24.23 -15.00
C ILE A 324 -14.99 -25.10 -16.21
N SER A 325 -14.54 -26.34 -15.97
CA SER A 325 -14.20 -27.29 -17.03
C SER A 325 -15.41 -27.59 -17.92
N PHE A 326 -16.55 -27.88 -17.31
CA PHE A 326 -17.78 -28.23 -17.99
C PHE A 326 -18.41 -27.02 -18.69
N SER A 327 -18.29 -25.80 -18.14
CA SER A 327 -18.70 -24.56 -18.84
C SER A 327 -17.95 -24.37 -20.17
N LYS A 328 -16.70 -24.83 -20.29
CA LYS A 328 -15.95 -24.81 -21.56
C LYS A 328 -16.48 -25.88 -22.53
N ALA A 329 -16.85 -27.06 -22.02
CA ALA A 329 -17.49 -28.10 -22.83
C ALA A 329 -18.86 -27.65 -23.37
N LEU A 330 -19.64 -26.93 -22.55
CA LEU A 330 -20.91 -26.31 -22.97
C LEU A 330 -20.70 -25.22 -24.03
N GLU A 331 -19.63 -24.43 -23.91
CA GLU A 331 -19.28 -23.41 -24.91
C GLU A 331 -18.93 -24.03 -26.27
N SER A 332 -18.18 -25.15 -26.28
CA SER A 332 -17.84 -25.86 -27.52
C SER A 332 -19.06 -26.46 -28.24
N ASN A 333 -20.15 -26.73 -27.51
CA ASN A 333 -21.38 -27.35 -28.02
C ASN A 333 -22.59 -26.38 -28.06
N GLU A 334 -22.34 -25.07 -27.92
CA GLU A 334 -23.39 -24.05 -27.78
C GLU A 334 -24.31 -23.92 -29.00
N SER A 335 -23.86 -24.37 -30.17
CA SER A 335 -24.66 -24.39 -31.40
C SER A 335 -25.83 -25.39 -31.36
N ILE A 336 -25.71 -26.47 -30.58
CA ILE A 336 -26.69 -27.55 -30.48
C ILE A 336 -27.62 -27.34 -29.28
N LEU A 337 -27.11 -26.68 -28.24
CA LEU A 337 -27.83 -26.48 -26.98
C LEU A 337 -28.90 -25.38 -27.06
N PRO A 338 -29.91 -25.41 -26.17
CA PRO A 338 -30.88 -24.32 -26.05
C PRO A 338 -30.21 -22.96 -25.80
N PHE A 339 -30.88 -21.88 -26.19
CA PHE A 339 -30.37 -20.53 -26.04
C PHE A 339 -30.01 -20.22 -24.58
N CYS A 340 -28.77 -19.77 -24.34
CA CYS A 340 -28.21 -19.45 -23.01
C CYS A 340 -28.22 -20.62 -21.99
N MET A 341 -28.27 -21.86 -22.47
CA MET A 341 -28.20 -23.06 -21.62
C MET A 341 -26.97 -23.05 -20.71
N ARG A 342 -25.81 -22.61 -21.22
CA ARG A 342 -24.55 -22.52 -20.47
C ARG A 342 -24.69 -21.62 -19.25
N GLU A 343 -25.20 -20.40 -19.41
CA GLU A 343 -25.38 -19.45 -18.33
C GLU A 343 -26.35 -19.97 -17.28
N VAL A 344 -27.50 -20.51 -17.71
CA VAL A 344 -28.53 -21.06 -16.81
C VAL A 344 -28.00 -22.25 -16.03
N TRP A 345 -27.32 -23.18 -16.70
CA TRP A 345 -26.75 -24.37 -16.06
C TRP A 345 -25.67 -24.00 -15.04
N VAL A 346 -24.77 -23.05 -15.35
CA VAL A 346 -23.73 -22.61 -14.40
C VAL A 346 -24.35 -21.95 -13.16
N ILE A 347 -25.39 -21.13 -13.34
CA ILE A 347 -26.10 -20.51 -12.20
C ILE A 347 -26.71 -21.58 -11.29
N THR A 348 -27.44 -22.55 -11.87
CA THR A 348 -28.08 -23.60 -11.07
C THR A 348 -27.05 -24.54 -10.42
N ALA A 349 -25.94 -24.82 -11.10
CA ALA A 349 -24.82 -25.60 -10.56
C ALA A 349 -24.15 -24.94 -9.35
N CYS A 350 -23.80 -23.65 -9.46
CA CYS A 350 -23.18 -22.91 -8.37
C CYS A 350 -24.11 -22.83 -7.15
N LEU A 351 -25.39 -22.51 -7.35
CA LEU A 351 -26.37 -22.42 -6.26
C LEU A 351 -26.56 -23.78 -5.56
N ALA A 352 -26.72 -24.85 -6.32
CA ALA A 352 -26.91 -26.19 -5.75
C ALA A 352 -25.69 -26.62 -4.90
N LEU A 353 -24.47 -26.35 -5.37
CA LEU A 353 -23.25 -26.65 -4.60
C LEU A 353 -23.12 -25.81 -3.34
N VAL A 354 -23.34 -24.50 -3.44
CA VAL A 354 -23.30 -23.58 -2.29
C VAL A 354 -24.29 -24.04 -1.23
N ASP A 355 -25.56 -24.24 -1.60
CA ASP A 355 -26.61 -24.63 -0.65
C ASP A 355 -26.26 -25.97 0.04
N ALA A 356 -25.82 -26.98 -0.73
CA ALA A 356 -25.53 -28.30 -0.16
C ALA A 356 -24.28 -28.32 0.72
N THR A 357 -23.25 -27.58 0.34
CA THR A 357 -22.00 -27.52 1.10
C THR A 357 -22.16 -26.67 2.37
N SER A 358 -22.92 -25.57 2.32
CA SER A 358 -23.23 -24.77 3.52
C SER A 358 -24.09 -25.52 4.54
N ILE A 359 -25.02 -26.39 4.11
CA ILE A 359 -25.86 -27.18 5.04
C ILE A 359 -25.05 -28.25 5.79
N GLN A 360 -24.02 -28.82 5.16
CA GLN A 360 -23.26 -29.96 5.69
C GLN A 360 -21.90 -29.55 6.27
N TYR A 361 -21.55 -28.26 6.23
CA TYR A 361 -20.32 -27.74 6.78
C TYR A 361 -20.47 -27.43 8.27
N ASN A 362 -19.59 -28.00 9.09
CA ASN A 362 -19.51 -27.74 10.53
C ASN A 362 -18.17 -27.06 10.86
N ASP A 363 -18.22 -25.86 11.44
CA ASP A 363 -17.04 -25.05 11.75
C ASP A 363 -16.12 -25.66 12.83
N GLU A 364 -16.64 -26.54 13.69
CA GLU A 364 -15.96 -26.94 14.94
C GLU A 364 -14.77 -27.91 14.75
N ASP A 365 -14.71 -28.63 13.63
CA ASP A 365 -13.74 -29.71 13.40
C ASP A 365 -12.66 -29.41 12.33
N VAL A 366 -12.67 -28.21 11.74
CA VAL A 366 -11.85 -27.89 10.55
C VAL A 366 -10.66 -27.00 10.90
N ALA A 367 -9.50 -27.29 10.33
CA ALA A 367 -8.31 -26.44 10.48
C ALA A 367 -8.55 -25.02 9.92
N PRO A 368 -8.03 -23.95 10.56
CA PRO A 368 -8.33 -22.57 10.18
C PRO A 368 -7.84 -22.17 8.78
N GLU A 369 -6.87 -22.90 8.23
CA GLU A 369 -6.42 -22.70 6.85
C GLU A 369 -7.44 -23.24 5.83
N THR A 370 -7.97 -24.44 6.08
CA THR A 370 -8.99 -25.09 5.26
C THR A 370 -10.31 -24.31 5.31
N GLU A 371 -10.66 -23.77 6.47
CA GLU A 371 -11.83 -22.91 6.65
C GLU A 371 -11.74 -21.66 5.74
N LYS A 372 -10.61 -20.97 5.73
CA LYS A 372 -10.42 -19.79 4.87
C LYS A 372 -10.43 -20.12 3.38
N GLU A 373 -9.88 -21.28 3.00
CA GLU A 373 -9.95 -21.77 1.62
C GLU A 373 -11.38 -22.18 1.23
N PHE A 374 -12.17 -22.75 2.15
CA PHE A 374 -13.58 -23.03 1.94
C PHE A 374 -14.35 -21.76 1.64
N TYR A 375 -14.19 -20.72 2.48
CA TYR A 375 -14.79 -19.41 2.26
C TYR A 375 -14.34 -18.77 0.94
N ARG A 376 -13.07 -18.95 0.53
CA ARG A 376 -12.62 -18.50 -0.80
C ARG A 376 -13.40 -19.18 -1.93
N VAL A 377 -13.53 -20.51 -1.89
CA VAL A 377 -14.25 -21.28 -2.93
C VAL A 377 -15.74 -20.94 -2.96
N GLN A 378 -16.37 -20.75 -1.80
CA GLN A 378 -17.75 -20.25 -1.72
C GLN A 378 -17.88 -18.88 -2.40
N GLY A 379 -16.95 -17.96 -2.10
CA GLY A 379 -16.87 -16.64 -2.74
C GLY A 379 -16.77 -16.75 -4.27
N ASP A 380 -15.93 -17.65 -4.77
CA ASP A 380 -15.75 -17.91 -6.20
C ASP A 380 -17.03 -18.47 -6.87
N LEU A 381 -17.75 -19.39 -6.20
CA LEU A 381 -19.03 -19.91 -6.68
C LEU A 381 -20.12 -18.83 -6.75
N TYR A 382 -20.25 -18.01 -5.70
CA TYR A 382 -21.17 -16.86 -5.72
C TYR A 382 -20.78 -15.84 -6.80
N SER A 383 -19.49 -15.57 -6.96
CA SER A 383 -18.99 -14.63 -7.97
C SER A 383 -19.29 -15.12 -9.39
N LEU A 384 -19.07 -16.40 -9.68
CA LEU A 384 -19.39 -17.01 -10.97
C LEU A 384 -20.90 -16.96 -11.26
N CYS A 385 -21.72 -17.30 -10.26
CA CYS A 385 -23.18 -17.22 -10.35
C CYS A 385 -23.66 -15.78 -10.64
N ARG A 386 -23.15 -14.79 -9.88
CA ARG A 386 -23.44 -13.36 -10.06
C ARG A 386 -23.15 -12.91 -11.49
N ILE A 387 -21.96 -13.25 -11.99
CA ILE A 387 -21.49 -12.81 -13.31
C ILE A 387 -22.34 -13.43 -14.44
N LYS A 388 -22.73 -14.70 -14.32
CA LYS A 388 -23.61 -15.36 -15.30
C LYS A 388 -25.04 -14.82 -15.24
N LEU A 389 -25.56 -14.52 -14.05
CA LEU A 389 -26.88 -13.89 -13.90
C LEU A 389 -26.89 -12.48 -14.53
N LEU A 390 -25.80 -11.72 -14.36
CA LEU A 390 -25.61 -10.41 -14.98
C LEU A 390 -25.63 -10.48 -16.52
N ARG A 391 -25.02 -11.54 -17.10
CA ARG A 391 -25.07 -11.79 -18.55
C ARG A 391 -26.49 -12.03 -19.04
N LEU A 392 -27.27 -12.85 -18.33
CA LEU A 392 -28.68 -13.11 -18.69
C LEU A 392 -29.51 -11.82 -18.63
N ALA A 393 -29.33 -11.03 -17.57
CA ALA A 393 -30.02 -9.75 -17.40
C ALA A 393 -29.69 -8.76 -18.53
N TYR A 394 -28.43 -8.70 -18.97
CA TYR A 394 -28.05 -7.87 -20.11
C TYR A 394 -28.75 -8.30 -21.40
N LEU A 395 -28.86 -9.62 -21.65
CA LEU A 395 -29.48 -10.17 -22.86
C LEU A 395 -30.99 -9.93 -22.97
N ILE A 396 -31.69 -9.82 -21.84
CA ILE A 396 -33.13 -9.50 -21.80
C ILE A 396 -33.40 -7.99 -21.70
N GLY A 397 -32.36 -7.16 -21.71
CA GLY A 397 -32.48 -5.70 -21.69
C GLY A 397 -32.63 -5.08 -20.30
N TYR A 398 -32.21 -5.76 -19.24
CA TYR A 398 -32.01 -5.14 -17.91
C TYR A 398 -30.62 -4.51 -17.77
N GLY A 399 -29.77 -4.63 -18.79
CA GLY A 399 -28.40 -4.10 -18.83
C GLY A 399 -28.28 -2.60 -18.52
N THR A 400 -29.32 -1.82 -18.77
CA THR A 400 -29.34 -0.37 -18.56
C THR A 400 -29.71 0.03 -17.15
N GLU A 401 -30.37 -0.86 -16.41
CA GLU A 401 -30.70 -0.72 -14.99
C GLU A 401 -29.56 -1.22 -14.07
N ILE A 402 -28.61 -1.97 -14.63
CA ILE A 402 -27.44 -2.48 -13.91
C ILE A 402 -26.41 -1.37 -13.73
N GLU A 403 -26.05 -1.07 -12.48
CA GLU A 403 -25.01 -0.11 -12.15
C GLU A 403 -23.64 -0.55 -12.69
N ARG A 404 -22.98 0.36 -13.42
CA ARG A 404 -21.67 0.08 -14.03
C ARG A 404 -20.57 0.35 -13.02
N SER A 405 -20.08 -0.70 -12.37
CA SER A 405 -18.81 -0.66 -11.65
C SER A 405 -17.65 -1.07 -12.56
N PRO A 406 -16.40 -0.71 -12.23
CA PRO A 406 -15.21 -1.24 -12.92
C PRO A 406 -15.19 -2.77 -12.99
N VAL A 407 -15.67 -3.42 -11.94
CA VAL A 407 -15.62 -4.88 -11.77
C VAL A 407 -16.69 -5.59 -12.59
N ASN A 408 -17.91 -5.08 -12.59
CA ASN A 408 -18.99 -5.55 -13.45
C ASN A 408 -18.61 -5.39 -14.91
N SER A 409 -18.04 -4.23 -15.24
CA SER A 409 -17.62 -3.92 -16.61
C SER A 409 -16.50 -4.84 -17.07
N ALA A 410 -15.46 -5.04 -16.23
CA ALA A 410 -14.40 -6.00 -16.51
C ALA A 410 -14.94 -7.42 -16.66
N SER A 411 -15.73 -7.90 -15.70
CA SER A 411 -16.27 -9.26 -15.66
C SER A 411 -17.14 -9.57 -16.88
N LEU A 412 -18.01 -8.65 -17.28
CA LEU A 412 -18.82 -8.81 -18.49
C LEU A 412 -17.99 -8.64 -19.77
N SER A 413 -17.02 -7.74 -19.82
CA SER A 413 -16.20 -7.56 -21.03
C SER A 413 -15.35 -8.79 -21.37
N MET A 414 -14.93 -9.56 -20.35
CA MET A 414 -14.11 -10.76 -20.50
C MET A 414 -14.91 -12.03 -20.84
N LEU A 415 -16.24 -11.97 -20.72
CA LEU A 415 -17.11 -13.11 -20.98
C LEU A 415 -17.55 -13.15 -22.45
N PRO A 416 -17.39 -14.28 -23.14
CA PRO A 416 -17.85 -14.42 -24.52
C PRO A 416 -19.38 -14.35 -24.58
N TRP A 417 -19.90 -13.64 -25.59
CA TRP A 417 -21.32 -13.61 -25.90
C TRP A 417 -21.83 -15.00 -26.27
N PRO A 418 -23.10 -15.35 -25.94
CA PRO A 418 -23.67 -16.61 -26.37
C PRO A 418 -23.60 -16.78 -27.88
N LYS A 419 -23.21 -17.96 -28.32
CA LYS A 419 -22.96 -18.32 -29.72
C LYS A 419 -23.94 -19.38 -30.23
N PRO A 420 -25.27 -19.16 -30.19
CA PRO A 420 -26.22 -20.13 -30.74
C PRO A 420 -26.01 -20.30 -32.24
N ALA A 421 -26.44 -21.44 -32.79
CA ALA A 421 -26.40 -21.69 -34.24
C ALA A 421 -27.18 -20.63 -35.02
N VAL A 422 -28.37 -20.27 -34.52
CA VAL A 422 -29.21 -19.22 -35.06
C VAL A 422 -29.69 -18.36 -33.89
N TRP A 423 -29.60 -17.04 -34.02
CA TRP A 423 -30.15 -16.14 -33.02
C TRP A 423 -31.68 -16.26 -32.97
N PRO A 424 -32.32 -16.30 -31.79
CA PRO A 424 -33.78 -16.45 -31.68
C PRO A 424 -34.55 -15.40 -32.47
N SER A 425 -35.70 -15.80 -33.06
CA SER A 425 -36.63 -14.89 -33.72
C SER A 425 -37.61 -14.25 -32.74
N VAL A 426 -38.08 -13.04 -33.06
CA VAL A 426 -39.17 -12.38 -32.33
C VAL A 426 -40.47 -13.13 -32.63
N PRO A 427 -41.26 -13.53 -31.62
CA PRO A 427 -42.59 -14.10 -31.84
C PRO A 427 -43.54 -13.10 -32.50
N ASP A 428 -44.42 -13.57 -33.38
CA ASP A 428 -45.35 -12.72 -34.14
C ASP A 428 -46.30 -11.88 -33.25
N ASP A 429 -46.63 -12.40 -32.05
CA ASP A 429 -47.51 -11.74 -31.07
C ASP A 429 -46.79 -10.71 -30.17
N ALA A 430 -45.46 -10.62 -30.23
CA ALA A 430 -44.67 -9.84 -29.26
C ALA A 430 -44.44 -8.36 -29.67
N THR A 431 -45.18 -7.85 -30.65
CA THR A 431 -44.99 -6.48 -31.18
C THR A 431 -45.21 -5.39 -30.12
N SER A 432 -46.14 -5.58 -29.18
CA SER A 432 -46.35 -4.66 -28.06
C SER A 432 -45.18 -4.64 -27.07
N GLU A 433 -44.54 -5.79 -26.83
CA GLU A 433 -43.38 -5.91 -25.94
C GLU A 433 -42.16 -5.19 -26.53
N VAL A 434 -41.97 -5.31 -27.86
CA VAL A 434 -40.90 -4.58 -28.57
C VAL A 434 -41.09 -3.07 -28.41
N VAL A 435 -42.31 -2.55 -28.52
CA VAL A 435 -42.60 -1.11 -28.32
C VAL A 435 -42.31 -0.67 -26.89
N VAL A 436 -42.60 -1.51 -25.88
CA VAL A 436 -42.27 -1.22 -24.47
C VAL A 436 -40.76 -1.14 -24.28
N LYS A 437 -40.00 -2.12 -24.76
CA LYS A 437 -38.53 -2.12 -24.67
C LYS A 437 -37.91 -0.96 -25.47
N GLU A 438 -38.48 -0.61 -26.62
CA GLU A 438 -38.02 0.53 -27.42
C GLU A 438 -38.26 1.87 -26.71
N LYS A 439 -39.39 2.01 -25.99
CA LYS A 439 -39.62 3.16 -25.09
C LYS A 439 -38.65 3.19 -23.92
N MET A 440 -38.34 2.06 -23.30
CA MET A 440 -37.35 1.99 -22.21
C MET A 440 -35.99 2.48 -22.69
N ILE A 441 -35.51 1.99 -23.84
CA ILE A 441 -34.23 2.40 -24.42
C ILE A 441 -34.21 3.90 -24.78
N LEU A 442 -35.33 4.45 -25.27
CA LEU A 442 -35.42 5.87 -25.67
C LEU A 442 -35.58 6.84 -24.49
N GLN A 443 -36.10 6.37 -23.35
CA GLN A 443 -36.25 7.17 -22.12
C GLN A 443 -34.94 7.28 -21.31
N GLU A 444 -33.87 6.61 -21.75
CA GLU A 444 -32.56 6.68 -21.10
C GLU A 444 -31.93 8.06 -21.27
N THR A 445 -32.17 8.93 -20.29
CA THR A 445 -31.28 10.06 -20.03
C THR A 445 -30.15 9.56 -19.13
N PRO A 446 -28.88 9.57 -19.57
CA PRO A 446 -27.77 9.22 -18.68
C PRO A 446 -27.83 10.16 -17.47
N ARG A 447 -27.90 9.58 -16.26
CA ARG A 447 -27.83 10.36 -15.02
C ARG A 447 -26.50 11.13 -15.05
N VAL A 448 -26.60 12.45 -15.07
CA VAL A 448 -25.43 13.31 -14.93
C VAL A 448 -24.90 13.07 -13.52
N LYS A 449 -23.68 12.52 -13.41
CA LYS A 449 -23.03 12.32 -12.11
C LYS A 449 -22.89 13.66 -11.39
N HIS A 450 -22.83 13.61 -10.05
CA HIS A 450 -22.50 14.77 -9.23
C HIS A 450 -21.29 15.55 -9.79
N PHE A 451 -21.32 16.88 -9.66
CA PHE A 451 -20.40 17.84 -10.30
C PHE A 451 -20.46 17.95 -11.84
N GLY A 452 -21.46 17.34 -12.50
CA GLY A 452 -21.59 17.45 -13.96
C GLY A 452 -20.57 16.63 -14.74
N ILE A 453 -19.94 15.64 -14.08
CA ILE A 453 -18.87 14.83 -14.67
C ILE A 453 -19.42 13.99 -15.81
N GLN A 454 -18.90 14.20 -17.02
CA GLN A 454 -19.27 13.44 -18.21
C GLN A 454 -18.14 12.50 -18.60
N ARG A 455 -18.10 11.33 -17.95
CA ARG A 455 -17.18 10.26 -18.35
C ARG A 455 -17.82 9.35 -19.38
N LYS A 456 -17.03 8.89 -20.35
CA LYS A 456 -17.44 7.79 -21.22
C LYS A 456 -17.78 6.60 -20.33
N PRO A 457 -18.98 6.03 -20.48
CA PRO A 457 -19.37 4.93 -19.62
C PRO A 457 -18.47 3.73 -19.91
N LEU A 458 -18.19 2.93 -18.89
CA LEU A 458 -17.34 1.74 -19.02
C LEU A 458 -17.85 0.81 -20.14
N PRO A 459 -16.94 0.12 -20.86
CA PRO A 459 -17.24 -0.62 -22.08
C PRO A 459 -18.13 -1.83 -21.80
N LEU A 460 -19.43 -1.61 -21.97
CA LEU A 460 -20.50 -2.61 -22.00
C LEU A 460 -21.45 -2.24 -23.14
N GLU A 461 -20.88 -1.99 -24.32
CA GLU A 461 -21.65 -1.42 -25.41
C GLU A 461 -22.64 -2.43 -26.01
N PRO A 462 -23.93 -2.07 -26.14
CA PRO A 462 -24.93 -2.88 -26.84
C PRO A 462 -24.55 -3.16 -28.31
N THR A 463 -23.62 -2.38 -28.86
CA THR A 463 -23.11 -2.50 -30.23
C THR A 463 -22.53 -3.88 -30.53
N ILE A 464 -21.82 -4.50 -29.58
CA ILE A 464 -21.23 -5.84 -29.77
C ILE A 464 -22.35 -6.90 -29.83
N LEU A 465 -23.34 -6.82 -28.92
CA LEU A 465 -24.48 -7.74 -28.92
C LEU A 465 -25.29 -7.64 -30.22
N VAL A 466 -25.60 -6.41 -30.66
CA VAL A 466 -26.34 -6.19 -31.92
C VAL A 466 -25.59 -6.74 -33.12
N ARG A 467 -24.25 -6.57 -33.15
CA ARG A 467 -23.40 -7.12 -34.20
C ARG A 467 -23.43 -8.64 -34.20
N GLU A 468 -23.21 -9.27 -33.04
CA GLU A 468 -23.16 -10.73 -32.91
C GLU A 468 -24.52 -11.37 -33.28
N ALA A 469 -25.63 -10.84 -32.75
CA ALA A 469 -26.98 -11.34 -33.04
C ALA A 469 -27.31 -11.28 -34.54
N ASN A 470 -27.00 -10.15 -35.20
CA ASN A 470 -27.24 -9.99 -36.63
C ASN A 470 -26.29 -10.83 -37.48
N GLN A 471 -25.02 -11.02 -37.06
CA GLN A 471 -24.08 -11.91 -37.74
C GLN A 471 -24.62 -13.35 -37.77
N ARG A 472 -25.10 -13.88 -36.64
CA ARG A 472 -25.67 -15.24 -36.54
C ARG A 472 -27.00 -15.42 -37.26
N ARG A 473 -27.74 -14.34 -37.47
CA ARG A 473 -28.92 -14.37 -38.33
C ARG A 473 -28.54 -14.41 -39.81
N SER A 474 -27.46 -13.73 -40.19
CA SER A 474 -26.99 -13.62 -41.58
C SER A 474 -26.19 -14.84 -42.08
N SER A 475 -25.61 -15.65 -41.19
CA SER A 475 -24.86 -16.86 -41.55
C SER A 475 -25.70 -17.95 -42.24
N LEU A 476 -27.03 -17.82 -42.24
CA LEU A 476 -27.93 -18.62 -43.09
C LEU A 476 -27.91 -18.19 -44.57
N SER A 477 -27.39 -17.00 -44.90
CA SER A 477 -27.45 -16.41 -46.25
C SER A 477 -26.20 -16.65 -47.10
N VAL A 478 -25.07 -17.04 -46.51
CA VAL A 478 -23.81 -17.28 -47.24
C VAL A 478 -23.23 -18.58 -46.71
N GLY A 479 -23.13 -19.58 -47.59
CA GLY A 479 -22.53 -20.87 -47.25
C GLY A 479 -21.15 -20.72 -46.62
N ASN A 480 -20.89 -21.51 -45.58
CA ASN A 480 -19.64 -21.67 -44.85
C ASN A 480 -18.36 -21.24 -45.59
N SER A 481 -17.75 -20.14 -45.15
CA SER A 481 -16.29 -19.90 -45.30
C SER A 481 -15.78 -18.68 -44.51
N SER A 482 -15.93 -18.64 -43.18
CA SER A 482 -15.09 -17.74 -42.34
C SER A 482 -15.24 -18.03 -40.84
N GLU A 483 -14.81 -19.21 -40.39
CA GLU A 483 -14.45 -19.45 -38.99
C GLU A 483 -13.07 -20.12 -38.93
N ILE A 484 -12.06 -19.41 -39.40
CA ILE A 484 -10.65 -19.65 -39.06
C ILE A 484 -10.04 -18.26 -38.89
N PHE A 485 -9.32 -18.06 -37.79
CA PHE A 485 -8.76 -16.79 -37.27
C PHE A 485 -9.67 -16.01 -36.30
N TYR A 486 -9.76 -16.50 -35.07
CA TYR A 486 -9.50 -15.72 -33.85
C TYR A 486 -9.38 -16.71 -32.68
N GLY A 487 -8.18 -17.26 -32.48
CA GLY A 487 -7.97 -18.26 -31.43
C GLY A 487 -6.67 -19.08 -31.56
N ARG A 488 -5.52 -18.44 -31.79
CA ARG A 488 -4.21 -19.05 -31.51
C ARG A 488 -3.17 -17.96 -31.32
N VAL A 489 -2.92 -17.60 -30.07
CA VAL A 489 -1.63 -17.03 -29.67
C VAL A 489 -0.98 -18.10 -28.80
N GLU A 490 -0.28 -19.03 -29.45
CA GLU A 490 0.68 -19.90 -28.79
C GLU A 490 1.97 -19.10 -28.62
N PHE A 491 2.41 -18.95 -27.38
CA PHE A 491 3.78 -18.54 -27.06
C PHE A 491 4.74 -19.58 -27.64
N ASN A 492 5.75 -19.13 -28.40
CA ASN A 492 6.92 -19.95 -28.66
C ASN A 492 8.19 -19.10 -28.59
N ASP A 493 9.13 -19.58 -27.79
CA ASP A 493 10.40 -18.95 -27.43
C ASP A 493 11.37 -18.81 -28.63
N GLY A 494 12.06 -17.66 -28.64
CA GLY A 494 13.50 -17.48 -28.91
C GLY A 494 14.12 -17.90 -30.25
N LEU A 495 14.60 -16.92 -31.03
CA LEU A 495 16.03 -16.71 -31.36
C LEU A 495 16.24 -15.53 -32.31
N ALA A 496 17.32 -14.78 -32.06
CA ALA A 496 17.72 -13.54 -32.71
C ALA A 496 18.37 -13.72 -34.09
N ALA A 497 18.22 -12.72 -34.97
CA ALA A 497 19.25 -12.24 -35.89
C ALA A 497 18.86 -10.90 -36.55
N ASP A 498 19.82 -9.98 -36.59
CA ASP A 498 19.79 -8.61 -37.11
C ASP A 498 19.63 -8.49 -38.65
N VAL A 499 19.10 -7.33 -39.08
CA VAL A 499 19.59 -6.38 -40.14
C VAL A 499 18.41 -5.68 -40.86
N PRO A 500 18.48 -4.36 -41.18
CA PRO A 500 17.31 -3.48 -41.28
C PRO A 500 16.97 -2.98 -42.72
N ALA A 501 15.86 -2.21 -42.75
CA ALA A 501 15.45 -1.18 -43.73
C ALA A 501 14.55 -1.59 -44.92
N LYS A 502 13.25 -1.22 -44.84
CA LYS A 502 12.63 -0.15 -45.66
C LYS A 502 11.13 -0.01 -45.34
N MET A 503 10.73 1.18 -44.89
CA MET A 503 9.33 1.62 -44.83
C MET A 503 8.74 1.80 -46.24
N PRO A 504 7.42 1.62 -46.38
CA PRO A 504 6.59 2.52 -47.17
C PRO A 504 5.61 3.28 -46.26
N GLN A 505 5.45 4.55 -46.60
CA GLN A 505 4.64 5.55 -45.91
C GLN A 505 3.14 5.18 -45.90
N ALA A 506 2.49 5.38 -44.75
CA ALA A 506 1.04 5.29 -44.62
C ALA A 506 0.40 6.62 -45.04
N ASP A 507 -0.30 6.60 -46.16
CA ASP A 507 -1.24 7.65 -46.57
C ASP A 507 -2.60 7.44 -45.86
N LYS A 508 -3.00 8.48 -45.11
CA LYS A 508 -4.36 8.94 -44.78
C LYS A 508 -5.43 7.87 -44.51
N ALA A 509 -5.76 7.74 -43.23
CA ALA A 509 -7.00 7.16 -42.75
C ALA A 509 -8.23 7.86 -43.37
N HIS A 510 -8.99 7.13 -44.19
CA HIS A 510 -10.35 7.49 -44.54
C HIS A 510 -11.29 6.95 -43.47
N GLU A 511 -11.92 7.86 -42.73
CA GLU A 511 -13.10 7.62 -41.91
C GLU A 511 -14.21 6.97 -42.77
N PHE A 512 -14.55 5.70 -42.50
CA PHE A 512 -15.83 5.15 -42.94
C PHE A 512 -16.93 5.63 -42.00
N MET A 513 -17.46 6.81 -42.33
CA MET A 513 -18.66 7.39 -41.74
C MET A 513 -19.89 6.69 -42.31
N MET A 514 -20.51 5.76 -41.57
CA MET A 514 -21.86 5.27 -41.90
C MET A 514 -22.89 6.18 -41.25
N SER A 515 -23.53 6.97 -42.12
CA SER A 515 -24.55 7.97 -41.84
C SER A 515 -25.82 7.40 -41.20
N ARG A 516 -26.31 8.10 -40.16
CA ARG A 516 -27.71 8.05 -39.69
C ARG A 516 -28.65 8.52 -40.80
N THR A 517 -29.71 7.76 -41.08
CA THR A 517 -30.89 8.33 -41.74
C THR A 517 -32.17 7.57 -41.34
N TYR A 518 -33.12 8.33 -40.81
CA TYR A 518 -34.55 8.01 -40.80
C TYR A 518 -35.11 8.12 -42.23
N SER A 519 -35.91 7.16 -42.69
CA SER A 519 -37.06 7.38 -43.60
C SER A 519 -37.90 6.10 -43.85
N SER A 520 -39.18 6.34 -44.09
CA SER A 520 -40.37 5.46 -44.20
C SER A 520 -40.40 4.48 -45.39
N PRO A 521 -41.38 3.54 -45.45
CA PRO A 521 -41.21 2.22 -46.07
C PRO A 521 -41.62 2.15 -47.54
N GLY A 522 -40.86 1.39 -48.33
CA GLY A 522 -41.23 0.94 -49.66
C GLY A 522 -41.40 -0.58 -49.68
N ASN A 523 -42.57 -1.03 -50.15
CA ASN A 523 -42.93 -2.44 -50.39
C ASN A 523 -41.89 -3.18 -51.22
N PHE A 524 -41.25 -4.18 -50.64
CA PHE A 524 -40.75 -5.38 -51.33
C PHE A 524 -40.78 -6.56 -50.35
N ASP A 525 -41.65 -7.53 -50.66
CA ASP A 525 -41.81 -8.80 -49.94
C ASP A 525 -40.60 -9.71 -50.19
N CYS A 526 -39.70 -9.78 -49.19
CA CYS A 526 -38.77 -10.89 -48.97
C CYS A 526 -38.50 -10.94 -47.46
N SER A 527 -38.97 -11.99 -46.78
CA SER A 527 -39.05 -12.11 -45.32
C SER A 527 -37.71 -12.31 -44.58
N ILE A 528 -36.58 -12.03 -45.21
CA ILE A 528 -35.25 -12.03 -44.58
C ILE A 528 -34.44 -10.88 -45.19
N GLY A 529 -34.29 -9.75 -44.49
CA GLY A 529 -33.55 -8.61 -45.06
C GLY A 529 -33.30 -7.38 -44.19
N ARG A 530 -33.85 -7.28 -42.98
CA ARG A 530 -33.57 -6.18 -42.05
C ARG A 530 -32.80 -6.68 -40.81
N PRO A 531 -31.70 -6.03 -40.42
CA PRO A 531 -31.03 -6.33 -39.15
C PRO A 531 -32.00 -6.06 -37.98
N MET A 532 -32.02 -6.97 -37.00
CA MET A 532 -32.81 -6.79 -35.79
C MET A 532 -32.36 -5.54 -35.04
N ARG A 533 -33.33 -4.76 -34.56
CA ARG A 533 -33.10 -3.67 -33.61
C ARG A 533 -32.79 -4.23 -32.22
N LEU A 534 -32.15 -3.43 -31.37
CA LEU A 534 -31.82 -3.84 -30.00
C LEU A 534 -33.05 -4.30 -29.19
N ALA A 535 -34.18 -3.59 -29.31
CA ALA A 535 -35.43 -3.97 -28.65
C ALA A 535 -35.96 -5.33 -29.14
N GLU A 536 -35.85 -5.62 -30.44
CA GLU A 536 -36.24 -6.91 -31.03
C GLU A 536 -35.33 -8.04 -30.53
N ILE A 537 -34.02 -7.78 -30.40
CA ILE A 537 -33.06 -8.74 -29.85
C ILE A 537 -33.40 -9.09 -28.40
N PHE A 538 -33.71 -8.09 -27.57
CA PHE A 538 -34.07 -8.31 -26.16
C PHE A 538 -35.35 -9.14 -26.02
N VAL A 539 -36.39 -8.84 -26.79
CA VAL A 539 -37.66 -9.60 -26.75
C VAL A 539 -37.45 -11.03 -27.24
N ALA A 540 -36.71 -11.22 -28.34
CA ALA A 540 -36.40 -12.55 -28.85
C ALA A 540 -35.60 -13.38 -27.84
N ALA A 541 -34.59 -12.77 -27.19
CA ALA A 541 -33.80 -13.41 -26.15
C ALA A 541 -34.65 -13.76 -24.91
N GLU A 542 -35.54 -12.87 -24.47
CA GLU A 542 -36.43 -13.10 -23.33
C GLU A 542 -37.37 -14.30 -23.56
N HIS A 543 -38.01 -14.37 -24.73
CA HIS A 543 -38.88 -15.51 -25.08
C HIS A 543 -38.11 -16.82 -25.23
N ALA A 544 -36.93 -16.79 -25.84
CA ALA A 544 -36.08 -17.97 -25.95
C ALA A 544 -35.60 -18.45 -24.56
N LEU A 545 -35.20 -17.53 -23.69
CA LEU A 545 -34.76 -17.84 -22.34
C LEU A 545 -35.89 -18.42 -21.48
N LYS A 546 -37.12 -17.92 -21.61
CA LYS A 546 -38.31 -18.50 -20.97
C LYS A 546 -38.58 -19.95 -21.39
N LYS A 547 -38.21 -20.32 -22.63
CA LYS A 547 -38.30 -21.71 -23.10
C LYS A 547 -37.17 -22.59 -22.58
N THR A 548 -35.97 -22.04 -22.36
CA THR A 548 -34.81 -22.78 -21.82
C THR A 548 -34.94 -23.05 -20.32
N ILE A 549 -35.41 -22.07 -19.54
CA ILE A 549 -35.44 -22.19 -18.08
C ILE A 549 -36.62 -23.05 -17.64
N SER A 550 -36.36 -24.14 -16.93
CA SER A 550 -37.38 -24.98 -16.28
C SER A 550 -37.57 -24.65 -14.81
N ASN A 551 -36.59 -24.00 -14.16
CA ASN A 551 -36.67 -23.64 -12.74
C ASN A 551 -37.59 -22.42 -12.50
N PRO A 552 -38.71 -22.57 -11.75
CA PRO A 552 -39.64 -21.46 -11.49
C PRO A 552 -39.01 -20.32 -10.70
N ASP A 553 -38.05 -20.59 -9.81
CA ASP A 553 -37.38 -19.55 -9.02
C ASP A 553 -36.54 -18.65 -9.91
N LEU A 554 -35.80 -19.23 -10.86
CA LEU A 554 -35.01 -18.47 -11.82
C LEU A 554 -35.88 -17.68 -12.80
N GLN A 555 -37.01 -18.26 -13.25
CA GLN A 555 -37.99 -17.51 -14.04
C GLN A 555 -38.56 -16.30 -13.26
N LYS A 556 -38.88 -16.49 -11.97
CA LYS A 556 -39.36 -15.41 -11.10
C LYS A 556 -38.30 -14.31 -10.93
N ILE A 557 -37.03 -14.67 -10.77
CA ILE A 557 -35.92 -13.72 -10.68
C ILE A 557 -35.83 -12.84 -11.93
N LEU A 558 -35.99 -13.43 -13.12
CA LEU A 558 -35.88 -12.70 -14.40
C LEU A 558 -37.17 -11.99 -14.83
N SER A 559 -38.31 -12.27 -14.18
CA SER A 559 -39.61 -11.70 -14.53
C SER A 559 -39.75 -10.19 -14.26
N SER A 560 -38.98 -9.65 -13.31
CA SER A 560 -38.98 -8.22 -12.98
C SER A 560 -37.56 -7.71 -12.68
N VAL A 561 -37.32 -6.43 -12.94
CA VAL A 561 -36.05 -5.76 -12.64
C VAL A 561 -35.77 -5.78 -11.14
N GLU A 562 -36.80 -5.56 -10.31
CA GLU A 562 -36.67 -5.55 -8.84
C GLU A 562 -36.26 -6.92 -8.28
N ASN A 563 -36.88 -8.00 -8.76
CA ASN A 563 -36.55 -9.36 -8.33
C ASN A 563 -35.11 -9.74 -8.75
N PHE A 564 -34.72 -9.36 -9.97
CA PHE A 564 -33.36 -9.54 -10.45
C PHE A 564 -32.37 -8.78 -9.57
N GLU A 565 -32.62 -7.49 -9.31
CA GLU A 565 -31.71 -6.65 -8.53
C GLU A 565 -31.59 -7.15 -7.08
N GLN A 566 -32.69 -7.62 -6.48
CA GLN A 566 -32.65 -8.29 -5.18
C GLN A 566 -31.77 -9.54 -5.21
N LYS A 567 -31.98 -10.45 -6.17
CA LYS A 567 -31.17 -11.68 -6.23
C LYS A 567 -29.71 -11.38 -6.53
N TYR A 568 -29.44 -10.42 -7.42
CA TYR A 568 -28.10 -9.95 -7.71
C TYR A 568 -27.42 -9.42 -6.44
N MET A 569 -28.12 -8.64 -5.64
CA MET A 569 -27.61 -8.15 -4.35
C MET A 569 -27.34 -9.25 -3.34
N GLU A 570 -28.22 -10.25 -3.25
CA GLU A 570 -27.99 -11.44 -2.41
C GLU A 570 -26.72 -12.18 -2.83
N LEU A 571 -26.52 -12.43 -4.13
CA LEU A 571 -25.33 -13.11 -4.65
C LEU A 571 -24.05 -12.29 -4.45
N THR A 572 -24.13 -10.97 -4.64
CA THR A 572 -22.98 -10.07 -4.47
C THR A 572 -22.54 -9.99 -3.02
N LYS A 573 -23.51 -9.89 -2.08
CA LYS A 573 -23.24 -9.96 -0.64
C LYS A 573 -22.67 -11.31 -0.24
N GLY A 574 -23.28 -12.40 -0.71
CA GLY A 574 -22.77 -13.76 -0.51
C GLY A 574 -21.31 -13.88 -0.95
N ALA A 575 -20.95 -13.39 -2.14
CA ALA A 575 -19.56 -13.37 -2.58
C ALA A 575 -18.66 -12.49 -1.69
N ALA A 576 -19.08 -11.26 -1.38
CA ALA A 576 -18.31 -10.32 -0.59
C ALA A 576 -18.01 -10.85 0.83
N ASP A 577 -19.03 -11.33 1.53
CA ASP A 577 -18.93 -11.85 2.91
C ASP A 577 -17.99 -13.06 2.97
N ASN A 578 -18.15 -14.01 2.05
CA ASN A 578 -17.25 -15.16 1.92
C ASN A 578 -15.79 -14.74 1.63
N TYR A 579 -15.57 -13.75 0.76
CA TYR A 579 -14.21 -13.25 0.53
C TYR A 579 -13.63 -12.50 1.73
N HIS A 580 -14.43 -11.78 2.51
CA HIS A 580 -13.98 -11.12 3.76
C HIS A 580 -13.52 -12.14 4.81
N HIS A 581 -14.15 -13.32 4.86
CA HIS A 581 -13.74 -14.44 5.73
C HIS A 581 -12.55 -15.24 5.19
N SER A 582 -12.20 -15.08 3.91
CA SER A 582 -11.05 -15.73 3.28
C SER A 582 -9.75 -14.90 3.37
N TRP A 583 -8.67 -15.39 2.75
CA TRP A 583 -7.44 -14.63 2.54
C TRP A 583 -7.59 -13.50 1.49
N TRP A 584 -8.69 -13.49 0.72
CA TRP A 584 -8.90 -12.64 -0.45
C TRP A 584 -9.76 -11.41 -0.15
N LYS A 585 -9.49 -10.74 0.98
CA LYS A 585 -10.26 -9.58 1.46
C LYS A 585 -10.37 -8.44 0.45
N ARG A 586 -9.35 -8.26 -0.40
CA ARG A 586 -9.35 -7.28 -1.49
C ARG A 586 -10.53 -7.49 -2.44
N TYR A 587 -10.84 -8.74 -2.79
CA TYR A 587 -11.99 -9.08 -3.64
C TYR A 587 -13.31 -8.74 -2.95
N GLY A 588 -13.43 -9.02 -1.64
CA GLY A 588 -14.60 -8.65 -0.85
C GLY A 588 -14.85 -7.14 -0.83
N VAL A 589 -13.83 -6.34 -0.54
CA VAL A 589 -13.93 -4.86 -0.54
C VAL A 589 -14.29 -4.32 -1.92
N VAL A 590 -13.75 -4.90 -2.98
CA VAL A 590 -14.07 -4.49 -4.35
C VAL A 590 -15.55 -4.76 -4.69
N LEU A 591 -16.11 -5.88 -4.22
CA LEU A 591 -17.54 -6.19 -4.34
C LEU A 591 -18.43 -5.31 -3.43
N ASP A 592 -17.92 -4.84 -2.28
CA ASP A 592 -18.62 -3.83 -1.47
C ASP A 592 -18.93 -2.57 -2.30
N GLY A 593 -18.11 -2.23 -3.29
CA GLY A 593 -18.35 -1.13 -4.23
C GLY A 593 -19.53 -1.35 -5.17
N GLU A 594 -19.78 -2.61 -5.59
CA GLU A 594 -20.98 -2.96 -6.37
C GLU A 594 -22.25 -2.87 -5.51
N ILE A 595 -22.16 -3.39 -4.27
CA ILE A 595 -23.23 -3.30 -3.28
C ILE A 595 -23.56 -1.82 -3.00
N ALA A 596 -22.54 -0.97 -2.90
CA ALA A 596 -22.69 0.46 -2.70
C ALA A 596 -23.44 1.13 -3.85
N ALA A 597 -23.12 0.79 -5.11
CA ALA A 597 -23.76 1.35 -6.29
C ALA A 597 -25.26 1.04 -6.35
N VAL A 598 -25.64 -0.21 -6.04
CA VAL A 598 -27.07 -0.58 -6.00
C VAL A 598 -27.78 0.10 -4.83
N CYS A 599 -27.17 0.15 -3.64
CA CYS A 599 -27.72 0.88 -2.48
C CYS A 599 -27.91 2.37 -2.79
N PHE A 600 -26.95 2.98 -3.48
CA PHE A 600 -27.00 4.37 -3.93
C PHE A 600 -28.19 4.62 -4.86
N LYS A 601 -28.39 3.75 -5.86
CA LYS A 601 -29.55 3.81 -6.77
C LYS A 601 -30.89 3.72 -6.03
N ARG A 602 -30.98 2.87 -5.00
CA ARG A 602 -32.16 2.73 -4.14
C ARG A 602 -32.38 3.89 -3.17
N GLY A 603 -31.48 4.86 -3.10
CA GLY A 603 -31.53 5.99 -2.17
C GLY A 603 -31.12 5.64 -0.74
N ASN A 604 -30.50 4.48 -0.50
CA ASN A 604 -29.95 4.12 0.80
C ASN A 604 -28.51 4.64 0.91
N PHE A 605 -28.38 5.95 1.11
CA PHE A 605 -27.09 6.65 1.12
C PHE A 605 -26.19 6.23 2.29
N ASP A 606 -26.75 5.83 3.43
CA ASP A 606 -25.99 5.40 4.62
C ASP A 606 -25.14 4.16 4.36
N LEU A 607 -25.77 3.10 3.83
CA LEU A 607 -25.05 1.86 3.51
C LEU A 607 -24.13 2.06 2.31
N ALA A 608 -24.52 2.88 1.34
CA ALA A 608 -23.69 3.21 0.19
C ALA A 608 -22.41 3.94 0.60
N ALA A 609 -22.50 4.96 1.46
CA ALA A 609 -21.35 5.72 1.96
C ALA A 609 -20.34 4.81 2.67
N LYS A 610 -20.80 3.99 3.62
CA LYS A 610 -19.93 3.06 4.37
C LYS A 610 -19.18 2.09 3.46
N SER A 611 -19.84 1.55 2.45
CA SER A 611 -19.21 0.62 1.50
C SER A 611 -18.25 1.35 0.55
N TYR A 612 -18.63 2.54 0.04
CA TYR A 612 -17.75 3.35 -0.79
C TYR A 612 -16.51 3.84 -0.06
N GLU A 613 -16.59 4.18 1.23
CA GLU A 613 -15.43 4.57 2.04
C GLU A 613 -14.36 3.47 2.07
N LYS A 614 -14.77 2.21 2.26
CA LYS A 614 -13.85 1.06 2.23
C LYS A 614 -13.16 0.92 0.87
N VAL A 615 -13.92 1.06 -0.21
CA VAL A 615 -13.42 0.95 -1.60
C VAL A 615 -12.47 2.09 -1.92
N CYS A 616 -12.83 3.33 -1.58
CA CYS A 616 -12.00 4.50 -1.78
C CYS A 616 -10.71 4.41 -0.94
N ALA A 617 -10.76 3.89 0.29
CA ALA A 617 -9.57 3.67 1.10
C ALA A 617 -8.63 2.63 0.49
N LEU A 618 -9.17 1.54 -0.06
CA LEU A 618 -8.39 0.52 -0.77
C LEU A 618 -7.70 1.12 -2.01
N TYR A 619 -8.46 1.79 -2.90
CA TYR A 619 -7.89 2.37 -4.12
C TYR A 619 -6.89 3.49 -3.84
N ALA A 620 -7.15 4.34 -2.84
CA ALA A 620 -6.20 5.38 -2.43
C ALA A 620 -4.92 4.79 -1.83
N GLY A 621 -5.04 3.76 -0.97
CA GLY A 621 -3.90 3.11 -0.34
C GLY A 621 -2.97 2.37 -1.31
N GLU A 622 -3.53 1.85 -2.41
CA GLU A 622 -2.78 1.13 -3.46
C GLU A 622 -2.37 2.02 -4.65
N GLY A 623 -2.84 3.27 -4.71
CA GLY A 623 -2.51 4.21 -5.80
C GLY A 623 -3.32 4.02 -7.10
N TRP A 624 -4.50 3.39 -7.05
CA TRP A 624 -5.38 3.24 -8.21
C TRP A 624 -6.21 4.51 -8.47
N GLU A 625 -5.54 5.56 -8.95
CA GLU A 625 -6.16 6.89 -9.12
C GLU A 625 -7.32 6.91 -10.12
N ASP A 626 -7.24 6.17 -11.24
CA ASP A 626 -8.33 6.08 -12.24
C ASP A 626 -9.63 5.49 -11.65
N LEU A 627 -9.50 4.41 -10.88
CA LEU A 627 -10.62 3.74 -10.22
C LEU A 627 -11.20 4.60 -9.09
N LEU A 628 -10.32 5.26 -8.34
CA LEU A 628 -10.74 6.20 -7.31
C LEU A 628 -11.51 7.37 -7.90
N ALA A 629 -11.05 7.91 -9.03
CA ALA A 629 -11.72 9.00 -9.74
C ALA A 629 -13.13 8.62 -10.25
N GLU A 630 -13.40 7.32 -10.43
CA GLU A 630 -14.71 6.82 -10.86
C GLU A 630 -15.71 6.66 -9.71
N VAL A 631 -15.23 6.26 -8.52
CA VAL A 631 -16.07 5.92 -7.35
C VAL A 631 -16.21 7.10 -6.37
N LEU A 632 -15.17 7.91 -6.19
CA LEU A 632 -15.14 9.01 -5.23
C LEU A 632 -16.24 10.08 -5.46
N PRO A 633 -16.64 10.43 -6.70
CA PRO A 633 -17.77 11.33 -6.91
C PRO A 633 -19.09 10.79 -6.34
N SER A 634 -19.34 9.48 -6.45
CA SER A 634 -20.54 8.84 -5.89
C SER A 634 -20.52 8.86 -4.36
N LEU A 635 -19.34 8.65 -3.74
CA LEU A 635 -19.18 8.81 -2.28
C LEU A 635 -19.48 10.25 -1.83
N ALA A 636 -18.96 11.24 -2.57
CA ALA A 636 -19.19 12.65 -2.27
C ALA A 636 -20.70 12.99 -2.34
N GLU A 637 -21.41 12.46 -3.34
CA GLU A 637 -22.87 12.64 -3.46
C GLU A 637 -23.64 12.00 -2.30
N CYS A 638 -23.24 10.80 -1.85
CA CYS A 638 -23.80 10.18 -0.65
C CYS A 638 -23.60 11.08 0.58
N GLN A 639 -22.38 11.56 0.81
CA GLN A 639 -22.05 12.37 1.98
C GLN A 639 -22.81 13.70 1.99
N LYS A 640 -22.96 14.34 0.82
CA LYS A 640 -23.79 15.54 0.67
C LYS A 640 -25.26 15.25 1.00
N SER A 641 -25.79 14.12 0.55
CA SER A 641 -27.18 13.72 0.83
C SER A 641 -27.43 13.36 2.30
N LEU A 642 -26.39 12.91 3.01
CA LEU A 642 -26.42 12.59 4.44
C LEU A 642 -26.11 13.79 5.35
N ASN A 643 -25.82 14.97 4.78
CA ASN A 643 -25.33 16.16 5.49
C ASN A 643 -24.04 15.91 6.30
N ASP A 644 -23.17 15.00 5.84
CA ASP A 644 -21.82 14.86 6.38
C ASP A 644 -20.86 15.85 5.72
N GLU A 645 -20.85 17.08 6.24
CA GLU A 645 -20.05 18.20 5.71
C GLU A 645 -18.54 17.91 5.73
N ALA A 646 -18.05 17.27 6.81
CA ALA A 646 -16.62 16.99 6.97
C ALA A 646 -16.14 15.89 6.01
N GLY A 647 -16.93 14.82 5.86
CA GLY A 647 -16.68 13.77 4.88
C GLY A 647 -16.73 14.29 3.44
N TYR A 648 -17.76 15.09 3.11
CA TYR A 648 -17.93 15.66 1.77
C TYR A 648 -16.77 16.59 1.40
N LEU A 649 -16.33 17.44 2.33
CA LEU A 649 -15.16 18.31 2.14
C LEU A 649 -13.89 17.49 1.84
N LEU A 650 -13.65 16.44 2.64
CA LEU A 650 -12.50 15.55 2.45
C LEU A 650 -12.53 14.88 1.07
N SER A 651 -13.70 14.43 0.62
CA SER A 651 -13.90 13.85 -0.71
C SER A 651 -13.62 14.87 -1.83
N CYS A 652 -14.09 16.12 -1.71
CA CYS A 652 -13.83 17.18 -2.70
C CYS A 652 -12.33 17.51 -2.81
N VAL A 653 -11.62 17.59 -1.68
CA VAL A 653 -10.18 17.86 -1.68
C VAL A 653 -9.36 16.68 -2.20
N ARG A 654 -9.79 15.45 -1.92
CA ARG A 654 -9.22 14.25 -2.54
C ARG A 654 -9.42 14.25 -4.05
N LEU A 655 -10.61 14.63 -4.55
CA LEU A 655 -10.86 14.78 -5.99
C LEU A 655 -9.90 15.81 -6.65
N LEU A 656 -9.61 16.91 -5.95
CA LEU A 656 -8.63 17.90 -6.44
C LEU A 656 -7.20 17.37 -6.45
N SER A 657 -6.86 16.49 -5.51
CA SER A 657 -5.52 15.91 -5.31
C SER A 657 -5.13 14.83 -6.33
N LEU A 658 -6.12 14.29 -7.06
CA LEU A 658 -5.90 13.31 -8.12
C LEU A 658 -5.12 13.92 -9.30
N ASP A 659 -4.50 13.06 -10.12
CA ASP A 659 -3.71 13.51 -11.27
C ASP A 659 -4.50 14.45 -12.21
N LYS A 660 -3.79 15.45 -12.73
CA LYS A 660 -4.37 16.56 -13.49
C LYS A 660 -5.06 16.12 -14.78
N GLY A 661 -4.69 14.95 -15.33
CA GLY A 661 -5.25 14.39 -16.55
C GLY A 661 -6.60 13.68 -16.39
N LEU A 662 -7.04 13.39 -15.15
CA LEU A 662 -8.22 12.53 -14.89
C LEU A 662 -9.56 13.26 -14.98
N PHE A 663 -9.56 14.59 -14.87
CA PHE A 663 -10.74 15.44 -14.90
C PHE A 663 -10.51 16.65 -15.80
N LEU A 664 -11.59 17.12 -16.43
CA LEU A 664 -11.54 18.35 -17.22
C LEU A 664 -11.27 19.56 -16.31
N SER A 665 -10.63 20.61 -16.84
CA SER A 665 -10.37 21.83 -16.06
C SER A 665 -11.65 22.41 -15.45
N LYS A 666 -12.78 22.37 -16.18
CA LYS A 666 -14.09 22.82 -15.68
C LYS A 666 -14.60 22.01 -14.49
N GLU A 667 -14.39 20.69 -14.48
CA GLU A 667 -14.79 19.80 -13.38
C GLU A 667 -13.95 20.09 -12.13
N ARG A 668 -12.64 20.30 -12.31
CA ARG A 668 -11.73 20.67 -11.21
C ARG A 668 -12.07 22.04 -10.62
N GLN A 669 -12.44 23.00 -11.47
CA GLN A 669 -12.93 24.32 -11.01
C GLN A 669 -14.22 24.17 -10.19
N ALA A 670 -15.13 23.28 -10.59
CA ALA A 670 -16.34 22.99 -9.82
C ALA A 670 -15.99 22.43 -8.42
N PHE A 671 -15.06 21.47 -8.32
CA PHE A 671 -14.61 20.94 -7.03
C PHE A 671 -14.02 22.04 -6.14
N GLN A 672 -13.18 22.93 -6.70
CA GLN A 672 -12.63 24.06 -5.96
C GLN A 672 -13.72 25.02 -5.48
N SER A 673 -14.69 25.35 -6.34
CA SER A 673 -15.78 26.26 -5.99
C SER A 673 -16.65 25.73 -4.85
N GLU A 674 -16.91 24.42 -4.81
CA GLU A 674 -17.65 23.77 -3.72
C GLU A 674 -16.84 23.79 -2.42
N VAL A 675 -15.53 23.50 -2.45
CA VAL A 675 -14.65 23.62 -1.26
C VAL A 675 -14.68 25.03 -0.68
N VAL A 676 -14.58 26.05 -1.54
CA VAL A 676 -14.63 27.46 -1.10
C VAL A 676 -16.02 27.83 -0.58
N SER A 677 -17.10 27.36 -1.21
CA SER A 677 -18.48 27.62 -0.76
C SER A 677 -18.73 27.02 0.62
N LEU A 678 -18.36 25.75 0.83
CA LEU A 678 -18.51 25.05 2.11
C LEU A 678 -17.75 25.76 3.24
N ALA A 679 -16.53 26.21 2.95
CA ALA A 679 -15.67 26.88 3.92
C ALA A 679 -16.25 28.21 4.43
N HIS A 680 -17.07 28.91 3.63
CA HIS A 680 -17.63 30.22 3.96
C HIS A 680 -19.08 30.17 4.46
N ASN A 681 -19.92 29.26 3.94
CA ASN A 681 -21.37 29.37 4.08
C ASN A 681 -22.03 28.29 4.96
N GLU A 682 -21.51 27.06 4.99
CA GLU A 682 -22.25 25.90 5.54
C GLU A 682 -21.66 25.36 6.85
N MET A 683 -20.36 25.53 7.11
CA MET A 683 -19.70 24.92 8.27
C MET A 683 -19.96 25.66 9.60
N THR A 684 -20.40 24.93 10.62
CA THR A 684 -20.52 25.43 12.00
C THR A 684 -19.28 25.20 12.86
N ASN A 685 -18.41 24.24 12.50
CA ASN A 685 -17.23 23.81 13.27
C ASN A 685 -15.95 23.91 12.44
N HIS A 686 -14.81 24.17 13.10
CA HIS A 686 -13.50 24.17 12.47
C HIS A 686 -13.05 22.76 12.09
N VAL A 687 -12.88 22.49 10.79
CA VAL A 687 -12.38 21.20 10.27
C VAL A 687 -10.92 21.36 9.82
N PRO A 688 -9.95 20.67 10.46
CA PRO A 688 -8.59 20.59 9.96
C PRO A 688 -8.49 19.56 8.82
N LEU A 689 -7.89 19.96 7.70
CA LEU A 689 -7.77 19.13 6.51
C LEU A 689 -6.31 19.06 6.03
N ASP A 690 -5.83 17.85 5.74
CA ASP A 690 -4.52 17.66 5.14
C ASP A 690 -4.59 17.88 3.62
N VAL A 691 -3.76 18.79 3.11
CA VAL A 691 -3.63 19.16 1.69
C VAL A 691 -2.20 19.03 1.19
N SER A 692 -1.38 18.18 1.82
CA SER A 692 0.02 17.97 1.45
C SER A 692 0.20 17.53 -0.02
N SER A 693 -0.82 16.91 -0.62
CA SER A 693 -0.87 16.54 -2.05
C SER A 693 -1.13 17.72 -2.98
N LEU A 694 -1.82 18.76 -2.51
CA LEU A 694 -2.21 19.94 -3.29
C LEU A 694 -1.29 21.13 -3.09
N ILE A 695 -0.87 21.37 -1.85
CA ILE A 695 0.02 22.45 -1.50
C ILE A 695 1.33 21.83 -1.03
N THR A 696 2.40 22.03 -1.81
CA THR A 696 3.76 21.71 -1.35
C THR A 696 4.52 22.99 -1.12
N PHE A 697 5.53 22.97 -0.26
CA PHE A 697 6.34 24.15 0.01
C PHE A 697 7.79 23.78 0.31
N SER A 698 8.70 24.68 0.00
CA SER A 698 10.12 24.53 0.27
C SER A 698 10.77 25.85 0.64
N GLY A 699 11.86 25.76 1.40
CA GLY A 699 12.78 26.89 1.57
C GLY A 699 13.48 27.25 0.27
N ASN A 700 14.13 28.42 0.26
CA ASN A 700 14.97 28.84 -0.85
C ASN A 700 16.13 27.85 -1.09
N PRO A 701 16.49 27.57 -2.36
CA PRO A 701 17.68 26.81 -2.68
C PRO A 701 18.93 27.66 -2.34
N GLY A 702 19.61 27.34 -1.25
CA GLY A 702 20.80 28.07 -0.79
C GLY A 702 21.31 27.62 0.59
N PRO A 703 22.41 28.20 1.10
CA PRO A 703 22.86 27.96 2.47
C PRO A 703 21.81 28.46 3.49
N PRO A 704 21.73 27.84 4.69
CA PRO A 704 20.81 28.27 5.75
C PRO A 704 20.99 29.75 6.07
N MET A 705 19.88 30.45 6.28
CA MET A 705 19.92 31.80 6.81
C MET A 705 20.54 31.77 8.22
N ALA A 706 21.63 32.51 8.41
CA ALA A 706 22.29 32.63 9.69
C ALA A 706 21.78 33.88 10.42
N LEU A 707 21.18 33.70 11.60
CA LEU A 707 20.77 34.80 12.48
C LEU A 707 21.41 34.65 13.86
N CYS A 708 21.51 35.74 14.60
CA CYS A 708 21.89 35.72 16.01
C CYS A 708 20.66 35.89 16.90
N ASP A 709 20.79 35.52 18.18
CA ASP A 709 19.71 35.66 19.16
C ASP A 709 19.26 37.13 19.24
N GLY A 710 17.95 37.38 19.09
CA GLY A 710 17.35 38.72 19.04
C GLY A 710 17.18 39.35 17.64
N ASP A 711 17.76 38.78 16.58
CA ASP A 711 17.65 39.34 15.23
C ASP A 711 16.27 39.07 14.61
N THR A 712 15.65 40.11 14.05
CA THR A 712 14.44 40.00 13.22
C THR A 712 14.83 39.80 11.76
N GLY A 713 14.20 38.85 11.08
CA GLY A 713 14.47 38.57 9.66
C GLY A 713 13.20 38.42 8.83
N THR A 714 13.36 38.16 7.54
CA THR A 714 12.27 37.75 6.65
C THR A 714 12.61 36.43 5.99
N LEU A 715 11.76 35.42 6.15
CA LEU A 715 11.93 34.12 5.51
C LEU A 715 11.04 34.03 4.28
N SER A 716 11.63 33.92 3.09
CA SER A 716 10.86 33.63 1.88
C SER A 716 10.74 32.12 1.68
N VAL A 717 9.52 31.66 1.42
CA VAL A 717 9.17 30.26 1.18
C VAL A 717 8.49 30.16 -0.18
N THR A 718 8.92 29.18 -0.98
CA THR A 718 8.25 28.87 -2.23
C THR A 718 7.12 27.89 -1.94
N VAL A 719 5.90 28.23 -2.35
CA VAL A 719 4.69 27.41 -2.17
C VAL A 719 4.15 27.06 -3.56
N TRP A 720 3.97 25.78 -3.84
CA TRP A 720 3.34 25.29 -5.06
C TRP A 720 1.87 24.98 -4.79
N SER A 721 0.99 25.63 -5.53
CA SER A 721 -0.44 25.41 -5.50
C SER A 721 -0.87 24.49 -6.63
N GLY A 722 -1.49 23.36 -6.30
CA GLY A 722 -2.09 22.40 -7.22
C GLY A 722 -3.53 22.73 -7.61
N PHE A 723 -4.10 23.82 -7.09
CA PHE A 723 -5.46 24.26 -7.40
C PHE A 723 -5.59 24.81 -8.82
N PRO A 724 -6.75 24.61 -9.50
CA PRO A 724 -6.96 25.08 -10.86
C PRO A 724 -7.07 26.61 -10.99
N ASP A 725 -7.72 27.29 -10.04
CA ASP A 725 -7.88 28.76 -10.04
C ASP A 725 -7.23 29.40 -8.79
N ASP A 726 -7.09 30.72 -8.80
CA ASP A 726 -6.57 31.50 -7.68
C ASP A 726 -7.38 31.25 -6.39
N ILE A 727 -6.68 31.04 -5.28
CA ILE A 727 -7.30 30.83 -3.95
C ILE A 727 -6.89 31.94 -2.99
N THR A 728 -7.87 32.58 -2.38
CA THR A 728 -7.69 33.56 -1.30
C THR A 728 -7.66 32.85 0.05
N LEU A 729 -6.53 32.90 0.75
CA LEU A 729 -6.38 32.46 2.13
C LEU A 729 -6.50 33.66 3.08
N ASP A 730 -7.31 33.55 4.13
CA ASP A 730 -7.51 34.59 5.15
C ASP A 730 -6.26 34.81 6.00
N SER A 731 -5.57 33.72 6.33
CA SER A 731 -4.25 33.79 6.97
C SER A 731 -3.42 32.55 6.67
N LEU A 732 -2.11 32.73 6.71
CA LEU A 732 -1.14 31.66 6.45
C LEU A 732 -0.11 31.65 7.58
N THR A 733 0.02 30.50 8.24
CA THR A 733 0.95 30.27 9.35
C THR A 733 1.91 29.13 9.02
N LEU A 734 3.20 29.37 9.18
CA LEU A 734 4.25 28.38 8.96
C LEU A 734 4.94 28.07 10.29
N THR A 735 4.98 26.79 10.67
CA THR A 735 5.70 26.37 11.88
C THR A 735 7.15 26.05 11.55
N LEU A 736 8.08 26.47 12.43
CA LEU A 736 9.48 26.06 12.37
C LEU A 736 9.70 24.94 13.39
N MET A 737 10.41 23.88 13.01
CA MET A 737 10.76 22.78 13.92
C MET A 737 12.27 22.81 14.19
N ALA A 738 12.66 22.77 15.46
CA ALA A 738 14.06 22.65 15.84
C ALA A 738 14.57 21.23 15.53
N THR A 739 15.78 21.08 14.98
CA THR A 739 16.32 19.77 14.57
C THR A 739 16.75 18.88 15.74
N TYR A 740 16.98 19.46 16.92
CA TYR A 740 17.57 18.75 18.08
C TYR A 740 16.69 18.75 19.34
N ASN A 741 15.61 19.54 19.38
CA ASN A 741 14.67 19.61 20.50
C ASN A 741 13.25 19.40 19.97
N ALA A 742 12.41 18.66 20.71
CA ALA A 742 10.99 18.46 20.39
C ALA A 742 10.12 19.72 20.64
N ASP A 743 10.73 20.83 21.06
CA ASP A 743 10.05 22.11 21.19
C ASP A 743 9.65 22.64 19.81
N GLU A 744 8.34 22.91 19.63
CA GLU A 744 7.85 23.67 18.47
C GLU A 744 8.61 25.01 18.43
N GLY A 745 9.36 25.26 17.36
CA GLY A 745 9.92 26.58 17.08
C GLY A 745 8.80 27.59 16.82
N GLY A 746 9.13 28.88 16.82
CA GLY A 746 8.13 29.94 16.69
C GLY A 746 7.24 29.79 15.44
N LYS A 747 5.94 30.04 15.59
CA LYS A 747 4.98 30.08 14.48
C LYS A 747 5.13 31.41 13.73
N LEU A 748 5.47 31.35 12.45
CA LEU A 748 5.52 32.51 11.57
C LEU A 748 4.11 32.77 11.04
N ARG A 749 3.54 33.94 11.30
CA ARG A 749 2.19 34.27 10.87
C ARG A 749 2.22 35.39 9.84
N ASN A 750 1.58 35.14 8.70
CA ASN A 750 1.13 36.17 7.80
C ASN A 750 -0.40 36.31 7.98
N SER A 751 -0.81 37.41 8.62
CA SER A 751 -2.21 37.68 8.96
C SER A 751 -2.99 38.37 7.83
N ASN A 752 -2.32 38.75 6.74
CA ASN A 752 -2.96 39.40 5.61
C ASN A 752 -3.52 38.35 4.65
N ALA A 753 -4.64 38.67 3.99
CA ALA A 753 -5.19 37.81 2.95
C ALA A 753 -4.13 37.56 1.86
N THR A 754 -3.86 36.29 1.57
CA THR A 754 -2.85 35.87 0.58
C THR A 754 -3.53 35.16 -0.57
N VAL A 755 -3.26 35.61 -1.80
CA VAL A 755 -3.75 34.97 -3.01
C VAL A 755 -2.71 33.99 -3.53
N LEU A 756 -3.03 32.71 -3.52
CA LEU A 756 -2.23 31.65 -4.13
C LEU A 756 -2.65 31.47 -5.58
N LYS A 757 -1.74 31.78 -6.51
CA LYS A 757 -1.92 31.49 -7.94
C LYS A 757 -1.64 30.00 -8.22
N PRO A 758 -2.24 29.39 -9.24
CA PRO A 758 -1.87 28.05 -9.69
C PRO A 758 -0.36 27.96 -10.00
N GLY A 759 0.30 26.90 -9.52
CA GLY A 759 1.74 26.71 -9.69
C GLY A 759 2.58 27.39 -8.62
N ARG A 760 3.71 27.99 -9.01
CA ARG A 760 4.74 28.48 -8.08
C ARG A 760 4.40 29.87 -7.53
N ASN A 761 4.35 29.99 -6.20
CA ASN A 761 4.18 31.24 -5.46
C ASN A 761 5.37 31.47 -4.53
N THR A 762 5.74 32.73 -4.29
CA THR A 762 6.77 33.09 -3.30
C THR A 762 6.15 33.96 -2.22
N ILE A 763 6.19 33.48 -0.98
CA ILE A 763 5.58 34.15 0.16
C ILE A 763 6.66 34.50 1.16
N THR A 764 6.67 35.75 1.62
CA THR A 764 7.62 36.25 2.62
C THR A 764 6.95 36.29 3.99
N PHE A 765 7.56 35.64 4.97
CA PHE A 765 7.11 35.62 6.35
C PHE A 765 8.03 36.49 7.23
N PRO A 766 7.47 37.34 8.10
CA PRO A 766 8.27 38.01 9.14
C PRO A 766 8.74 36.96 10.16
N LEU A 767 10.04 36.97 10.46
CA LEU A 767 10.68 36.06 11.41
C LEU A 767 10.90 36.78 12.75
N PRO A 768 10.11 36.46 13.79
CA PRO A 768 10.33 37.02 15.14
C PRO A 768 11.59 36.39 15.76
N PRO A 769 12.15 37.00 16.83
CA PRO A 769 13.35 36.50 17.50
C PRO A 769 13.19 35.01 17.86
N GLN A 770 14.11 34.18 17.35
CA GLN A 770 14.11 32.73 17.58
C GLN A 770 15.21 32.37 18.57
N LYS A 771 15.00 31.30 19.36
CA LYS A 771 16.03 30.78 20.27
C LYS A 771 17.22 30.21 19.47
N PRO A 772 18.43 30.17 20.04
CA PRO A 772 19.58 29.51 19.41
C PRO A 772 19.29 28.04 19.05
N GLY A 773 19.50 27.66 17.79
CA GLY A 773 19.14 26.34 17.27
C GLY A 773 19.17 26.27 15.74
N SER A 774 19.09 25.06 15.19
CA SER A 774 18.89 24.84 13.75
C SER A 774 17.42 24.49 13.51
N TYR A 775 16.78 25.18 12.58
CA TYR A 775 15.36 25.06 12.30
C TYR A 775 15.10 24.59 10.87
N VAL A 776 14.09 23.75 10.74
CA VAL A 776 13.53 23.22 9.48
C VAL A 776 12.08 23.68 9.39
N LEU A 777 11.56 23.80 8.17
CA LEU A 777 10.13 24.05 7.99
C LEU A 777 9.30 22.84 8.46
N GLY A 778 8.29 23.08 9.28
CA GLY A 778 7.40 22.05 9.79
C GLY A 778 6.13 21.92 8.98
N VAL A 779 5.10 22.64 9.40
CA VAL A 779 3.75 22.54 8.87
C VAL A 779 3.33 23.91 8.37
N LEU A 780 2.90 23.97 7.11
CA LEU A 780 2.21 25.13 6.58
C LEU A 780 0.72 24.99 6.88
N THR A 781 0.14 25.98 7.51
CA THR A 781 -1.27 25.99 7.93
C THR A 781 -1.95 27.21 7.33
N GLY A 782 -3.02 27.00 6.57
CA GLY A 782 -3.77 28.06 5.90
C GLY A 782 -5.22 28.07 6.37
N HIS A 783 -5.83 29.25 6.47
CA HIS A 783 -7.23 29.41 6.85
C HIS A 783 -8.06 29.97 5.69
N ILE A 784 -9.23 29.38 5.44
CA ILE A 784 -10.30 29.93 4.59
C ILE A 784 -11.60 29.78 5.36
N GLY A 785 -12.23 30.87 5.77
CA GLY A 785 -13.45 30.84 6.56
C GLY A 785 -13.28 29.95 7.81
N GLN A 786 -14.11 28.91 7.92
CA GLN A 786 -14.05 27.95 9.03
C GLN A 786 -13.05 26.79 8.80
N LEU A 787 -12.46 26.69 7.61
CA LEU A 787 -11.61 25.57 7.22
C LEU A 787 -10.13 25.86 7.51
N THR A 788 -9.42 24.85 8.03
CA THR A 788 -7.96 24.92 8.28
C THR A 788 -7.22 23.90 7.43
N PHE A 789 -6.50 24.35 6.42
CA PHE A 789 -5.57 23.52 5.66
C PHE A 789 -4.29 23.28 6.43
N ARG A 790 -3.77 22.06 6.37
CA ARG A 790 -2.45 21.68 6.87
C ARG A 790 -1.71 21.02 5.73
N SER A 791 -0.49 21.47 5.46
CA SER A 791 0.44 20.84 4.53
C SER A 791 1.71 20.52 5.29
N HIS A 792 2.13 19.27 5.18
CA HIS A 792 3.39 18.79 5.72
C HIS A 792 4.45 18.86 4.62
N SER A 793 5.69 19.22 4.97
CA SER A 793 6.78 19.35 4.00
C SER A 793 7.10 17.99 3.35
N PHE A 794 6.50 17.70 2.20
CA PHE A 794 6.88 16.59 1.32
C PHE A 794 7.46 17.17 0.03
N SER A 795 8.78 17.04 -0.13
CA SER A 795 9.45 17.30 -1.41
C SER A 795 9.15 16.14 -2.37
N LYS A 796 8.03 16.21 -3.11
CA LYS A 796 8.05 15.63 -4.46
C LYS A 796 8.97 16.54 -5.27
N GLY A 797 10.03 15.95 -5.82
CA GLY A 797 11.00 16.63 -6.66
C GLY A 797 10.34 17.40 -7.80
N GLY A 798 11.10 18.33 -8.38
CA GLY A 798 10.67 19.21 -9.47
C GLY A 798 10.25 18.47 -10.76
N PRO A 799 10.14 19.18 -11.89
CA PRO A 799 9.63 18.65 -13.15
C PRO A 799 10.36 17.38 -13.62
N ALA A 800 9.65 16.56 -14.39
CA ALA A 800 9.92 15.17 -14.76
C ALA A 800 11.15 14.89 -15.66
N ASP A 801 12.25 15.64 -15.53
CA ASP A 801 13.48 15.42 -16.32
C ASP A 801 14.66 14.87 -15.50
N SER A 802 14.42 14.43 -14.25
CA SER A 802 15.44 13.71 -13.47
C SER A 802 14.95 12.33 -13.07
N ASP A 803 15.37 11.32 -13.83
CA ASP A 803 15.26 9.89 -13.57
C ASP A 803 16.05 9.47 -12.31
N ASP A 804 15.62 9.92 -11.13
CA ASP A 804 16.08 9.33 -9.86
C ASP A 804 14.86 8.84 -9.07
N PHE A 805 14.40 7.65 -9.47
CA PHE A 805 13.55 6.80 -8.65
C PHE A 805 14.35 6.32 -7.42
N MET A 806 13.73 6.42 -6.25
CA MET A 806 14.15 5.81 -4.97
C MET A 806 15.27 6.54 -4.19
N SER A 807 14.90 7.62 -3.49
CA SER A 807 15.44 7.86 -2.15
C SER A 807 14.33 8.37 -1.21
N TYR A 808 13.81 7.46 -0.38
CA TYR A 808 12.95 7.76 0.77
C TYR A 808 13.78 8.20 2.00
N GLU A 809 14.87 8.93 1.79
CA GLU A 809 15.75 9.37 2.87
C GLU A 809 15.77 10.89 2.96
N LYS A 810 15.39 11.40 4.14
CA LYS A 810 15.52 12.81 4.51
C LYS A 810 16.94 13.31 4.20
N PRO A 811 17.02 14.54 3.70
CA PRO A 811 17.83 15.51 4.41
C PRO A 811 17.01 16.78 4.57
N THR A 812 16.42 16.98 5.75
CA THR A 812 15.89 18.29 6.11
C THR A 812 17.07 19.22 6.37
N ARG A 813 17.64 19.77 5.30
CA ARG A 813 18.66 20.82 5.38
C ARG A 813 18.07 21.92 6.26
N PRO A 814 18.77 22.37 7.32
CA PRO A 814 18.28 23.49 8.11
C PRO A 814 18.14 24.68 7.18
N ILE A 815 17.02 25.39 7.29
CA ILE A 815 16.73 26.59 6.49
C ILE A 815 17.09 27.84 7.29
N LEU A 816 17.09 27.74 8.62
CA LEU A 816 17.47 28.80 9.54
C LEU A 816 18.42 28.24 10.61
N LYS A 817 19.53 28.93 10.88
CA LYS A 817 20.47 28.62 11.95
C LYS A 817 20.65 29.86 12.83
N VAL A 818 20.21 29.74 14.08
CA VAL A 818 20.33 30.78 15.09
C VAL A 818 21.51 30.46 15.99
N PHE A 819 22.51 31.33 16.04
CA PHE A 819 23.70 31.15 16.87
C PHE A 819 23.46 31.63 18.31
N LYS A 820 24.15 30.99 19.28
CA LYS A 820 24.20 31.45 20.67
C LYS A 820 24.84 32.85 20.74
N PRO A 821 24.52 33.65 21.78
CA PRO A 821 25.18 34.94 22.00
C PRO A 821 26.70 34.74 22.06
N ARG A 822 27.40 35.44 21.17
CA ARG A 822 28.86 35.44 21.02
C ARG A 822 29.30 36.87 20.68
N PRO A 823 30.55 37.29 20.96
CA PRO A 823 31.03 38.57 20.47
C PRO A 823 30.95 38.59 18.93
N LEU A 824 30.16 39.51 18.38
CA LEU A 824 29.91 39.66 16.94
C LEU A 824 30.84 40.68 16.28
N ALA A 825 31.41 41.57 17.09
CA ALA A 825 32.38 42.59 16.70
C ALA A 825 33.45 42.70 17.79
N ASP A 826 34.67 43.08 17.40
CA ASP A 826 35.73 43.47 18.33
C ASP A 826 36.21 44.89 17.98
N LEU A 827 36.41 45.71 19.01
CA LEU A 827 36.90 47.08 18.92
C LEU A 827 38.16 47.21 19.77
N SER A 828 39.30 47.42 19.11
CA SER A 828 40.59 47.53 19.80
C SER A 828 41.41 48.73 19.33
N ALA A 829 42.30 49.25 20.18
CA ALA A 829 43.20 50.33 19.79
C ALA A 829 44.42 49.78 19.06
N SER A 830 44.76 50.39 17.92
CA SER A 830 46.00 50.16 17.18
C SER A 830 47.14 51.05 17.72
N ILE A 831 47.41 51.01 19.03
CA ILE A 831 48.50 51.81 19.63
C ILE A 831 49.38 50.95 20.54
N SER A 832 50.70 51.07 20.39
CA SER A 832 51.71 50.35 21.17
C SER A 832 52.55 51.25 22.11
N SER A 833 52.26 52.56 22.21
CA SER A 833 53.04 53.51 23.02
C SER A 833 52.24 54.68 23.60
N ALA A 834 52.85 55.44 24.52
CA ALA A 834 52.26 56.59 25.20
C ALA A 834 52.13 57.82 24.28
N LEU A 835 50.97 58.49 24.34
CA LEU A 835 50.60 59.70 23.59
C LEU A 835 51.07 60.98 24.31
N LEU A 836 51.09 62.14 23.64
CA LEU A 836 51.52 63.42 24.24
C LEU A 836 50.33 64.24 24.74
N ILE A 837 50.51 64.91 25.89
CA ILE A 837 49.53 65.85 26.45
C ILE A 837 49.57 67.18 25.65
N ASN A 838 48.41 67.79 25.43
CA ASN A 838 48.18 69.07 24.76
C ASN A 838 48.54 69.15 23.26
N GLU A 839 48.88 68.04 22.61
CA GLU A 839 49.11 67.91 21.15
C GLU A 839 48.05 67.01 20.50
N THR A 840 47.67 67.30 19.27
CA THR A 840 46.69 66.49 18.51
C THR A 840 47.37 65.29 17.88
N GLN A 841 46.86 64.08 18.14
CA GLN A 841 47.43 62.83 17.67
C GLN A 841 46.37 61.89 17.11
N TRP A 842 46.71 61.15 16.06
CA TRP A 842 45.82 60.19 15.41
C TRP A 842 45.81 58.85 16.15
N ILE A 843 44.62 58.36 16.44
CA ILE A 843 44.38 57.07 17.08
C ILE A 843 43.62 56.18 16.11
N GLY A 844 44.19 55.02 15.81
CA GLY A 844 43.53 53.99 15.02
C GLY A 844 42.69 53.08 15.93
N ILE A 845 41.38 52.99 15.68
CA ILE A 845 40.47 52.03 16.29
C ILE A 845 40.21 50.94 15.27
N ILE A 846 40.60 49.71 15.57
CA ILE A 846 40.35 48.54 14.73
C ILE A 846 38.92 48.06 15.03
N ALA A 847 38.07 48.06 14.02
CA ALA A 847 36.77 47.39 14.04
C ALA A 847 36.85 46.08 13.24
N GLN A 848 36.73 44.96 13.94
CA GLN A 848 36.80 43.62 13.34
C GLN A 848 35.44 42.90 13.40
N PRO A 849 34.80 42.59 12.26
CA PRO A 849 33.61 41.74 12.23
C PRO A 849 33.98 40.27 12.54
N ILE A 850 33.24 39.62 13.44
CA ILE A 850 33.45 38.21 13.82
C ILE A 850 32.28 37.36 13.31
N ASN A 851 32.42 36.82 12.09
CA ASN A 851 31.41 35.94 11.46
C ASN A 851 29.98 36.54 11.48
N TYR A 852 29.87 37.88 11.39
CA TYR A 852 28.63 38.65 11.34
C TYR A 852 28.90 39.99 10.63
N SER A 853 27.98 40.44 9.78
CA SER A 853 28.15 41.64 8.98
C SER A 853 27.83 42.91 9.78
N LEU A 854 28.69 43.91 9.72
CA LEU A 854 28.51 45.23 10.34
C LEU A 854 27.82 46.24 9.41
N LYS A 855 27.02 45.75 8.46
CA LYS A 855 26.35 46.61 7.50
C LYS A 855 25.41 47.61 8.20
N GLY A 856 25.61 48.90 7.92
CA GLY A 856 24.85 50.00 8.54
C GLY A 856 25.16 50.23 10.02
N ALA A 857 26.31 49.76 10.50
CA ALA A 857 26.74 49.97 11.88
C ALA A 857 26.99 51.46 12.19
N VAL A 858 26.65 51.86 13.41
CA VAL A 858 26.85 53.22 13.93
C VAL A 858 27.73 53.14 15.16
N LEU A 859 28.91 53.78 15.11
CA LEU A 859 29.83 53.89 16.22
C LEU A 859 29.60 55.22 16.95
N HIS A 860 29.31 55.12 18.24
CA HIS A 860 29.22 56.22 19.17
C HIS A 860 30.54 56.34 19.95
N ILE A 861 31.09 57.54 20.00
CA ILE A 861 32.36 57.82 20.65
C ILE A 861 32.11 58.87 21.72
N ASP A 862 32.38 58.49 22.97
CA ASP A 862 32.30 59.39 24.12
C ASP A 862 33.68 59.53 24.76
N THR A 863 34.23 60.73 24.70
CA THR A 863 35.54 61.06 25.27
C THR A 863 35.38 61.46 26.73
N GLY A 864 36.05 60.75 27.63
CA GLY A 864 36.05 61.09 29.06
C GLY A 864 36.65 62.48 29.35
N PRO A 865 36.56 62.95 30.61
CA PRO A 865 37.02 64.28 31.01
C PRO A 865 38.50 64.50 30.67
N GLY A 866 38.79 65.62 29.98
CA GLY A 866 40.15 66.01 29.59
C GLY A 866 40.65 65.40 28.27
N LEU A 867 39.78 64.77 27.46
CA LEU A 867 40.05 64.45 26.06
C LEU A 867 39.09 65.22 25.16
N MET A 868 39.60 65.81 24.08
CA MET A 868 38.81 66.47 23.05
C MET A 868 39.16 65.88 21.68
N ILE A 869 38.16 65.58 20.87
CA ILE A 869 38.33 65.26 19.44
C ILE A 869 38.42 66.59 18.70
N GLU A 870 39.41 66.74 17.82
CA GLU A 870 39.58 67.98 17.07
C GLU A 870 38.73 67.96 15.79
N GLU A 871 37.58 68.65 15.82
CA GLU A 871 36.57 68.64 14.75
C GLU A 871 37.02 69.31 13.44
N SER A 872 38.19 69.97 13.42
CA SER A 872 38.75 70.64 12.24
C SER A 872 39.39 69.66 11.22
N HIS A 873 39.66 68.42 11.65
CA HIS A 873 40.26 67.39 10.81
C HIS A 873 39.27 66.28 10.54
N SER A 874 39.26 65.78 9.30
CA SER A 874 38.35 64.73 8.86
C SER A 874 38.77 63.35 9.36
N ILE A 875 37.83 62.57 9.89
CA ILE A 875 38.11 61.20 10.33
C ILE A 875 38.31 60.31 9.09
N GLU A 876 39.25 59.38 9.13
CA GLU A 876 39.57 58.50 7.99
C GLU A 876 39.34 57.03 8.36
N MET A 877 38.82 56.24 7.43
CA MET A 877 38.62 54.81 7.61
C MET A 877 39.28 54.03 6.47
N GLU A 878 40.07 53.01 6.82
CA GLU A 878 40.78 52.16 5.86
C GLU A 878 40.63 50.66 6.14
N SER A 879 40.84 49.81 5.14
CA SER A 879 40.83 48.35 5.31
C SER A 879 42.13 47.81 5.93
N ASN A 880 42.05 47.02 7.02
CA ASN A 880 43.18 46.38 7.70
C ASN A 880 43.51 44.99 7.11
N LYS A 881 44.73 44.78 6.60
CA LYS A 881 45.20 43.48 6.06
C LYS A 881 46.24 42.77 6.95
N LYS A 882 46.17 42.87 8.28
CA LYS A 882 47.02 42.08 9.20
C LYS A 882 46.20 41.15 10.12
N ALA A 883 45.70 40.03 9.59
CA ALA A 883 45.31 38.86 10.39
C ALA A 883 45.17 37.61 9.50
N GLY A 884 46.28 36.93 9.24
CA GLY A 884 46.30 35.66 8.53
C GLY A 884 47.45 34.80 9.00
N GLN A 885 47.46 34.41 10.29
CA GLN A 885 48.30 33.33 10.81
C GLN A 885 47.76 32.87 12.18
N GLY A 886 47.23 31.64 12.24
CA GLY A 886 47.05 30.90 13.50
C GLY A 886 45.71 30.19 13.69
N SER A 887 45.49 29.04 13.04
CA SER A 887 44.85 27.86 13.66
C SER A 887 45.00 26.63 12.75
N VAL A 888 45.28 25.48 13.38
CA VAL A 888 45.77 24.21 12.83
C VAL A 888 44.64 23.19 12.60
N GLY A 889 44.71 22.45 11.48
CA GLY A 889 44.13 21.11 11.24
C GLY A 889 42.62 21.08 10.95
N THR A 890 42.05 20.30 10.03
CA THR A 890 42.50 19.09 9.31
C THR A 890 41.44 18.83 8.23
N ALA A 891 41.81 18.55 6.98
CA ALA A 891 40.96 17.77 6.07
C ALA A 891 41.78 17.26 4.88
N ASN A 892 41.53 15.99 4.58
CA ASN A 892 42.33 15.12 3.74
C ASN A 892 42.26 15.45 2.25
N SER A 893 43.33 15.03 1.59
CA SER A 893 43.45 14.72 0.17
C SER A 893 42.33 13.85 -0.38
N GLY A 894 41.93 14.10 -1.63
CA GLY A 894 40.98 13.24 -2.34
C GLY A 894 40.66 13.70 -3.76
N ASP A 895 41.69 13.72 -4.59
CA ASP A 895 41.70 13.42 -6.03
C ASP A 895 40.96 14.27 -7.08
N ALA A 896 41.63 14.31 -8.22
CA ALA A 896 41.48 15.23 -9.34
C ALA A 896 40.49 14.73 -10.40
N THR A 897 39.97 15.65 -11.20
CA THR A 897 40.03 15.51 -12.66
C THR A 897 40.07 16.89 -13.29
N LYS A 898 41.18 17.14 -13.98
CA LYS A 898 41.34 18.22 -14.95
C LYS A 898 40.42 17.93 -16.12
N ASP A 899 39.81 18.96 -16.69
CA ASP A 899 40.11 19.28 -18.08
C ASP A 899 39.96 20.77 -18.40
N SER A 900 40.96 21.18 -19.18
CA SER A 900 41.29 22.49 -19.74
C SER A 900 40.22 23.00 -20.74
N SER A 901 40.11 24.29 -21.11
CA SER A 901 41.18 25.13 -21.61
C SER A 901 40.66 26.55 -21.97
N VAL A 902 41.52 27.54 -21.71
CA VAL A 902 41.81 28.76 -22.50
C VAL A 902 40.75 29.88 -22.57
N ALA A 903 41.04 30.97 -21.86
CA ALA A 903 41.44 32.23 -22.49
C ALA A 903 42.24 33.09 -21.50
N ALA A 904 43.54 33.24 -21.75
CA ALA A 904 44.40 34.20 -21.08
C ALA A 904 44.20 35.59 -21.71
N LYS A 905 44.12 36.63 -20.88
CA LYS A 905 44.80 37.90 -21.15
C LYS A 905 44.89 38.81 -19.92
N ASP A 906 46.15 39.16 -19.67
CA ASP A 906 46.70 40.42 -19.18
C ASP A 906 46.69 40.77 -17.68
N CYS A 907 47.91 41.15 -17.27
CA CYS A 907 48.42 41.41 -15.94
C CYS A 907 48.09 42.81 -15.41
N SER A 908 47.70 42.90 -14.14
CA SER A 908 48.14 43.95 -13.19
C SER A 908 47.73 43.60 -11.74
N PRO A 909 48.64 43.55 -10.75
CA PRO A 909 48.27 43.40 -9.34
C PRO A 909 48.15 44.79 -8.69
N ALA A 910 47.00 45.44 -8.85
CA ALA A 910 46.61 46.60 -8.05
C ALA A 910 45.30 46.24 -7.35
N ALA A 911 45.39 45.53 -6.23
CA ALA A 911 44.24 45.17 -5.42
C ALA A 911 43.91 46.34 -4.47
N ASP A 912 42.73 46.92 -4.70
CA ASP A 912 42.19 48.13 -4.09
C ASP A 912 42.42 48.24 -2.58
N LYS A 913 42.96 49.40 -2.15
CA LYS A 913 42.84 49.89 -0.78
C LYS A 913 41.57 50.74 -0.73
N HIS A 914 40.56 50.31 0.00
CA HIS A 914 39.39 51.14 0.27
C HIS A 914 39.74 52.14 1.37
N PHE A 915 39.59 53.42 1.05
CA PHE A 915 39.86 54.56 1.92
C PHE A 915 38.67 55.52 1.80
N GLU A 916 38.11 55.93 2.93
CA GLU A 916 36.97 56.84 2.96
C GLU A 916 37.07 57.84 4.11
N GLN A 917 36.71 59.08 3.83
CA GLN A 917 36.74 60.19 4.76
C GLN A 917 35.34 60.33 5.39
N LEU A 918 35.25 60.17 6.71
CA LEU A 918 34.01 60.18 7.47
C LEU A 918 33.85 61.49 8.26
N CYS A 919 32.61 61.93 8.42
CA CYS A 919 32.27 63.10 9.23
C CYS A 919 31.71 62.67 10.58
N LEU A 920 32.24 63.25 11.67
CA LEU A 920 31.68 63.08 13.01
C LEU A 920 30.48 64.02 13.17
N VAL A 921 29.28 63.47 13.35
CA VAL A 921 28.08 64.28 13.61
C VAL A 921 27.58 63.95 15.02
N SER A 922 27.77 64.89 15.96
CA SER A 922 27.33 64.75 17.36
C SER A 922 27.81 63.45 18.04
N GLY A 923 29.08 63.07 17.83
CA GLY A 923 29.69 61.89 18.45
C GLY A 923 29.33 60.55 17.77
N LYS A 924 28.69 60.58 16.59
CA LYS A 924 28.31 59.37 15.83
C LYS A 924 29.05 59.28 14.49
N ILE A 925 29.42 58.06 14.12
CA ILE A 925 30.05 57.71 12.84
C ILE A 925 29.32 56.52 12.25
N GLU A 926 28.80 56.66 11.03
CA GLU A 926 28.21 55.54 10.28
C GLU A 926 29.28 54.85 9.46
N PHE A 927 29.32 53.51 9.54
CA PHE A 927 30.29 52.73 8.78
C PHE A 927 29.87 52.63 7.31
N PRO A 928 30.80 52.81 6.35
CA PRO A 928 30.50 52.66 4.94
C PRO A 928 30.25 51.19 4.57
N ASP A 929 29.48 50.96 3.49
CA ASP A 929 29.03 49.61 3.08
C ASP A 929 30.19 48.62 2.87
N TRP A 930 31.36 49.09 2.42
CA TRP A 930 32.53 48.22 2.21
C TRP A 930 33.16 47.73 3.52
N ALA A 931 32.97 48.44 4.63
CA ALA A 931 33.48 48.07 5.96
C ALA A 931 32.61 47.03 6.69
N SER A 932 31.56 46.52 6.03
CA SER A 932 30.61 45.59 6.63
C SER A 932 31.24 44.24 7.02
N ASP A 933 32.09 43.67 6.14
CA ASP A 933 32.62 42.31 6.30
C ASP A 933 34.16 42.28 6.39
N VAL A 934 34.79 43.45 6.48
CA VAL A 934 36.25 43.61 6.44
C VAL A 934 36.73 44.29 7.72
N SER A 935 37.79 43.76 8.33
CA SER A 935 38.46 44.45 9.44
C SER A 935 38.95 45.82 8.98
N SER A 936 38.53 46.87 9.67
CA SER A 936 38.78 48.25 9.29
C SER A 936 39.46 49.02 10.42
N ILE A 937 40.26 50.03 10.07
CA ILE A 937 40.89 50.95 11.02
C ILE A 937 40.26 52.31 10.84
N LEU A 938 39.71 52.85 11.92
CA LEU A 938 39.17 54.19 12.02
C LEU A 938 40.19 55.10 12.70
N TRP A 939 40.71 56.08 11.97
CA TRP A 939 41.69 57.05 12.44
C TRP A 939 41.02 58.32 12.96
N ILE A 940 41.20 58.61 14.25
CA ILE A 940 40.56 59.75 14.92
C ILE A 940 41.61 60.69 15.52
N PRO A 941 41.54 62.01 15.27
CA PRO A 941 42.44 62.98 15.87
C PRO A 941 41.96 63.35 17.29
N ILE A 942 42.76 63.02 18.29
CA ILE A 942 42.44 63.24 19.70
C ILE A 942 43.52 64.08 20.36
N ARG A 943 43.10 64.99 21.22
CA ARG A 943 43.95 65.86 22.04
C ARG A 943 43.60 65.71 23.51
N ALA A 944 44.56 65.30 24.34
CA ALA A 944 44.41 65.36 25.79
C ALA A 944 44.66 66.79 26.27
N ILE A 945 43.73 67.35 27.01
CA ILE A 945 43.83 68.68 27.61
C ILE A 945 44.19 68.52 29.09
N ASP A 946 45.33 69.09 29.49
CA ASP A 946 45.68 69.28 30.89
C ASP A 946 45.99 70.76 31.13
N ASP A 947 45.06 71.45 31.78
CA ASP A 947 45.17 72.87 32.15
C ASP A 947 46.17 73.11 33.30
N LYS A 948 46.73 72.05 33.92
CA LYS A 948 47.74 72.18 34.99
C LYS A 948 49.14 72.53 34.50
N LEU A 949 49.42 72.51 33.18
CA LEU A 949 50.67 73.00 32.57
C LEU A 949 50.78 74.55 32.53
N ALA A 950 50.25 75.22 33.58
CA ALA A 950 50.36 76.66 33.81
C ALA A 950 51.03 77.04 35.15
N ARG A 951 51.38 76.10 36.04
CA ARG A 951 52.19 76.36 37.25
C ARG A 951 53.10 75.17 37.58
N GLY A 952 54.37 75.24 37.17
CA GLY A 952 55.40 74.33 37.66
C GLY A 952 55.97 74.82 38.98
N SER A 953 55.67 74.12 40.08
CA SER A 953 56.34 74.30 41.37
C SER A 953 57.69 73.59 41.37
N SER A 954 58.78 74.32 41.60
CA SER A 954 60.08 73.71 41.93
C SER A 954 60.16 73.43 43.44
N SER A 955 60.47 72.21 43.82
CA SER A 955 61.10 71.89 45.11
C SER A 955 61.72 70.49 45.02
N GLY A 956 62.94 70.32 45.54
CA GLY A 956 63.73 69.10 45.40
C GLY A 956 63.15 67.90 46.14
N ALA A 957 62.64 66.92 45.40
CA ALA A 957 62.63 65.47 45.68
C ALA A 957 61.96 64.76 44.47
N PRO A 958 62.29 63.50 44.14
CA PRO A 958 61.61 62.79 43.06
C PRO A 958 60.22 62.33 43.54
N GLU A 959 59.18 63.12 43.29
CA GLU A 959 57.80 62.61 43.41
C GLU A 959 57.55 61.61 42.26
N LYS A 960 57.39 60.32 42.60
CA LYS A 960 56.81 59.33 41.70
C LYS A 960 55.36 59.72 41.42
N GLN A 961 55.12 60.48 40.35
CA GLN A 961 53.76 60.70 39.85
C GLN A 961 53.16 59.34 39.44
N SER A 962 51.94 59.06 39.92
CA SER A 962 51.20 57.82 39.67
C SER A 962 50.85 57.70 38.18
N ILE A 963 51.07 56.52 37.58
CA ILE A 963 50.69 56.17 36.20
C ILE A 963 49.18 56.37 35.96
N VAL A 964 48.36 56.34 37.01
CA VAL A 964 46.90 56.44 36.92
C VAL A 964 46.42 57.85 36.53
N ASP A 965 47.09 58.92 36.99
CA ASP A 965 46.70 60.31 36.66
C ASP A 965 46.89 60.66 35.18
N ARG A 966 47.65 59.82 34.46
CA ARG A 966 48.04 59.95 33.06
C ARG A 966 47.25 59.05 32.10
N MET A 967 46.32 58.24 32.61
CA MET A 967 45.38 57.49 31.78
C MET A 967 44.13 58.33 31.49
N ARG A 968 43.62 58.22 30.26
CA ARG A 968 42.30 58.75 29.84
C ARG A 968 41.56 57.64 29.11
N THR A 969 40.25 57.56 29.26
CA THR A 969 39.44 56.50 28.64
C THR A 969 38.50 57.07 27.59
N ILE A 970 38.35 56.33 26.50
CA ILE A 970 37.34 56.57 25.47
C ILE A 970 36.32 55.44 25.57
N ALA A 971 35.05 55.79 25.75
CA ALA A 971 33.95 54.85 25.69
C ALA A 971 33.47 54.76 24.23
N LEU A 972 33.38 53.54 23.73
CA LEU A 972 32.93 53.23 22.38
C LEU A 972 31.69 52.36 22.48
N LYS A 973 30.63 52.76 21.78
CA LYS A 973 29.39 51.99 21.68
C LYS A 973 29.06 51.77 20.20
N LEU A 974 29.06 50.51 19.77
CA LEU A 974 28.75 50.12 18.41
C LEU A 974 27.35 49.53 18.33
N GLU A 975 26.48 50.15 17.55
CA GLU A 975 25.13 49.68 17.24
C GLU A 975 25.10 49.07 15.84
N PHE A 976 24.70 47.80 15.69
CA PHE A 976 24.73 47.09 14.41
C PHE A 976 23.63 46.01 14.30
N GLY A 977 23.49 45.42 13.11
CA GLY A 977 22.44 44.45 12.77
C GLY A 977 21.29 45.07 11.96
N ILE A 978 20.48 44.22 11.32
CA ILE A 978 19.45 44.61 10.32
C ILE A 978 18.45 45.64 10.86
N SER A 979 18.20 45.63 12.18
CA SER A 979 17.31 46.56 12.90
C SER A 979 18.03 47.44 13.93
N LYS A 980 19.38 47.48 13.95
CA LYS A 980 20.21 48.16 14.97
C LYS A 980 19.98 47.64 16.42
N ASN A 981 19.59 46.38 16.56
CA ASN A 981 19.25 45.79 17.87
C ASN A 981 20.46 45.26 18.64
N GLN A 982 21.63 45.10 18.01
CA GLN A 982 22.83 44.60 18.68
C GLN A 982 23.70 45.78 19.12
N ILE A 983 24.05 45.80 20.42
CA ILE A 983 24.88 46.84 21.04
C ILE A 983 26.14 46.19 21.59
N TYR A 984 27.31 46.73 21.21
CA TYR A 984 28.60 46.34 21.77
C TYR A 984 29.28 47.56 22.40
N ASP A 985 29.45 47.51 23.72
CA ASP A 985 30.09 48.57 24.51
C ASP A 985 31.50 48.14 24.92
N THR A 986 32.49 49.01 24.67
CA THR A 986 33.88 48.81 25.15
C THR A 986 34.50 50.13 25.58
N THR A 987 35.50 50.07 26.45
CA THR A 987 36.27 51.24 26.89
C THR A 987 37.75 51.04 26.61
N ILE A 988 38.34 51.96 25.86
CA ILE A 988 39.77 51.94 25.53
C ILE A 988 40.50 52.89 26.47
N ALA A 989 41.50 52.39 27.19
CA ALA A 989 42.40 53.20 28.00
C ALA A 989 43.60 53.67 27.18
N LEU A 990 43.82 54.98 27.16
CA LEU A 990 44.93 55.65 26.49
C LEU A 990 45.86 56.26 27.53
N HIS A 991 47.17 56.06 27.36
CA HIS A 991 48.18 56.59 28.26
C HIS A 991 48.84 57.84 27.65
N PHE A 992 48.81 58.96 28.37
CA PHE A 992 49.41 60.23 27.94
C PHE A 992 50.61 60.60 28.81
N SER A 993 51.68 61.13 28.21
CA SER A 993 52.91 61.52 28.91
C SER A 993 53.49 62.84 28.39
N ASP A 994 54.19 63.58 29.25
CA ASP A 994 54.94 64.76 28.85
C ASP A 994 56.13 64.38 27.94
N PRO A 995 56.47 65.19 26.91
CA PRO A 995 57.50 64.84 25.93
C PRO A 995 58.92 64.78 26.52
N PHE A 996 59.25 65.63 27.51
CA PHE A 996 60.59 65.71 28.09
C PHE A 996 60.55 65.88 29.62
N HIS A 997 61.54 65.30 30.30
CA HIS A 997 61.94 65.71 31.64
C HIS A 997 63.05 66.76 31.55
N VAL A 998 62.78 67.98 32.04
CA VAL A 998 63.70 69.13 31.93
C VAL A 998 64.54 69.27 33.20
N SER A 999 65.85 69.40 33.07
CA SER A 999 66.77 69.65 34.19
C SER A 999 67.79 70.73 33.82
N THR A 1000 68.22 71.54 34.79
CA THR A 1000 69.14 72.66 34.51
C THR A 1000 70.34 72.74 35.41
N ARG A 1001 71.40 73.34 34.85
CA ARG A 1001 72.66 73.59 35.53
C ARG A 1001 73.29 74.89 35.02
N VAL A 1002 73.89 75.68 35.90
CA VAL A 1002 74.72 76.82 35.49
C VAL A 1002 76.06 76.28 34.98
N ALA A 1003 76.35 76.52 33.70
CA ALA A 1003 77.54 76.01 33.04
C ALA A 1003 78.75 76.91 33.25
N ASN A 1004 78.57 78.24 33.24
CA ASN A 1004 79.64 79.21 33.51
C ASN A 1004 79.09 80.58 33.96
N GLN A 1005 79.84 81.32 34.77
CA GLN A 1005 79.53 82.69 35.20
C GLN A 1005 80.68 83.62 34.78
N CYS A 1006 80.42 84.54 33.86
CA CYS A 1006 81.43 85.47 33.34
C CYS A 1006 81.51 86.74 34.19
N ASN A 1007 82.67 87.41 34.17
CA ASN A 1007 82.97 88.57 35.02
C ASN A 1007 82.14 89.83 34.66
N ASP A 1008 81.45 89.82 33.51
CA ASP A 1008 80.62 90.89 32.96
C ASP A 1008 79.14 90.74 33.32
N SER A 1009 78.80 90.06 34.41
CA SER A 1009 77.43 89.81 34.89
C SER A 1009 76.56 88.95 33.95
N THR A 1010 77.17 88.24 32.99
CA THR A 1010 76.50 87.21 32.18
C THR A 1010 76.62 85.80 32.80
N LEU A 1011 75.55 85.01 32.68
CA LEU A 1011 75.38 83.64 33.18
C LEU A 1011 75.01 82.72 32.02
N LEU A 1012 75.74 81.62 31.87
CA LEU A 1012 75.44 80.59 30.87
C LEU A 1012 74.65 79.45 31.54
N LEU A 1013 73.36 79.31 31.20
CA LEU A 1013 72.48 78.27 31.73
C LEU A 1013 72.37 77.09 30.76
N GLN A 1014 72.65 75.88 31.22
CA GLN A 1014 72.47 74.64 30.48
C GLN A 1014 71.11 73.97 30.78
N VAL A 1015 70.27 74.06 29.76
CA VAL A 1015 69.04 73.36 29.35
C VAL A 1015 69.08 71.85 29.06
N THR A 1016 69.04 70.90 30.00
CA THR A 1016 69.03 69.46 29.61
C THR A 1016 67.62 68.90 29.46
N LEU A 1017 67.23 68.54 28.23
CA LEU A 1017 66.00 67.85 27.87
C LEU A 1017 66.25 66.33 27.84
N HIS A 1018 65.54 65.55 28.64
CA HIS A 1018 65.57 64.09 28.62
C HIS A 1018 64.27 63.53 28.03
N SER A 1019 64.33 62.82 26.91
CA SER A 1019 63.14 62.22 26.30
C SER A 1019 62.50 61.20 27.24
N GLN A 1020 61.18 61.27 27.44
CA GLN A 1020 60.41 60.31 28.24
C GLN A 1020 59.63 59.30 27.37
N VAL A 1021 59.73 59.42 26.05
CA VAL A 1021 59.03 58.57 25.08
C VAL A 1021 60.02 57.69 24.31
N ASN A 1022 59.58 56.49 23.93
CA ASN A 1022 60.35 55.54 23.11
C ASN A 1022 60.37 55.92 21.62
N ALA A 1023 60.38 57.20 21.28
CA ALA A 1023 60.31 57.70 19.91
C ALA A 1023 61.20 58.93 19.70
N THR A 1024 61.58 59.17 18.45
CA THR A 1024 62.44 60.29 18.06
C THR A 1024 61.62 61.58 18.07
N LEU A 1025 62.02 62.55 18.90
CA LEU A 1025 61.33 63.84 19.05
C LEU A 1025 62.09 64.92 18.29
N SER A 1026 61.40 65.63 17.39
CA SER A 1026 61.95 66.83 16.75
C SER A 1026 61.37 68.08 17.40
N VAL A 1027 62.22 68.87 18.04
CA VAL A 1027 61.86 70.16 18.65
C VAL A 1027 62.08 71.26 17.62
N TYR A 1028 61.05 72.02 17.25
CA TYR A 1028 61.16 73.06 16.22
C TYR A 1028 61.50 74.45 16.76
N ASP A 1029 61.14 74.76 18.00
CA ASP A 1029 61.57 75.99 18.66
C ASP A 1029 61.56 75.82 20.19
N ALA A 1030 62.45 76.54 20.86
CA ALA A 1030 62.48 76.60 22.30
C ALA A 1030 62.88 77.97 22.81
N TRP A 1031 62.12 78.46 23.78
CA TRP A 1031 62.35 79.73 24.46
C TRP A 1031 62.28 79.55 25.98
N LEU A 1032 62.97 80.45 26.67
CA LEU A 1032 63.12 80.46 28.11
C LEU A 1032 62.46 81.73 28.65
N ASP A 1033 61.28 81.62 29.26
CA ASP A 1033 60.67 82.73 29.98
C ASP A 1033 61.40 82.90 31.31
N LEU A 1034 61.88 84.10 31.61
CA LEU A 1034 62.56 84.42 32.88
C LEU A 1034 61.59 85.07 33.86
N HIS A 1035 61.84 84.87 35.16
CA HIS A 1035 61.17 85.62 36.23
C HIS A 1035 61.87 86.97 36.46
N ASP A 1036 61.15 87.94 37.05
CA ASP A 1036 61.65 89.29 37.36
C ASP A 1036 63.04 89.27 38.03
N GLY A 1037 63.99 90.06 37.49
CA GLY A 1037 65.37 90.18 37.98
C GLY A 1037 66.46 89.56 37.09
N PHE A 1038 66.08 88.84 36.02
CA PHE A 1038 66.99 88.34 34.99
C PHE A 1038 66.58 88.83 33.60
N THR A 1039 67.53 89.27 32.79
CA THR A 1039 67.28 89.70 31.39
C THR A 1039 68.07 88.83 30.42
N HIS A 1040 67.59 88.67 29.18
CA HIS A 1040 68.36 87.95 28.15
C HIS A 1040 69.52 88.82 27.64
N ALA A 1041 70.70 88.22 27.48
CA ALA A 1041 71.88 88.92 26.97
C ALA A 1041 71.85 89.02 25.42
N GLY A 1042 71.75 90.24 24.86
CA GLY A 1042 71.71 90.50 23.41
C GLY A 1042 70.32 90.27 22.77
N GLN A 1043 69.95 91.06 21.75
CA GLN A 1043 68.63 91.15 21.08
C GLN A 1043 67.54 90.11 21.50
N GLY A 1044 66.99 90.31 22.70
CA GLY A 1044 65.56 90.28 23.04
C GLY A 1044 64.72 89.01 22.93
N ASN A 1045 65.18 87.88 22.39
CA ASN A 1045 64.24 86.84 21.92
C ASN A 1045 64.14 85.56 22.77
N GLY A 1046 64.84 85.45 23.90
CA GLY A 1046 64.70 84.31 24.83
C GLY A 1046 65.08 82.92 24.28
N ARG A 1047 65.75 82.85 23.12
CA ARG A 1047 66.18 81.63 22.43
C ARG A 1047 67.59 81.19 22.84
N PRO A 1048 67.95 79.90 22.68
CA PRO A 1048 69.28 79.40 23.00
C PRO A 1048 70.37 79.96 22.06
N ILE A 1049 71.60 80.09 22.57
CA ILE A 1049 72.73 80.77 21.91
C ILE A 1049 73.20 79.99 20.66
N SER A 1050 73.07 78.66 20.65
CA SER A 1050 73.66 77.81 19.60
C SER A 1050 72.87 76.53 19.32
N ALA A 1051 71.55 76.62 19.13
CA ALA A 1051 70.76 75.47 18.68
C ALA A 1051 70.32 75.65 17.22
N PHE A 1052 70.68 74.72 16.35
CA PHE A 1052 70.04 74.57 15.04
C PHE A 1052 68.71 73.85 15.27
N PHE A 1053 67.60 74.55 15.04
CA PHE A 1053 66.29 73.92 15.00
C PHE A 1053 65.97 73.45 13.58
N PRO A 1054 65.32 72.28 13.41
CA PRO A 1054 64.80 71.41 14.46
C PRO A 1054 65.89 70.59 15.18
N LEU A 1055 65.81 70.53 16.51
CA LEU A 1055 66.66 69.70 17.35
C LEU A 1055 66.04 68.30 17.44
N VAL A 1056 66.73 67.30 16.89
CA VAL A 1056 66.28 65.91 16.90
C VAL A 1056 66.87 65.18 18.11
N ILE A 1057 65.99 64.67 18.98
CA ILE A 1057 66.31 63.95 20.21
C ILE A 1057 65.88 62.50 20.02
N SER A 1058 66.85 61.58 20.06
CA SER A 1058 66.58 60.14 19.95
C SER A 1058 65.89 59.58 21.21
N PRO A 1059 65.21 58.41 21.12
CA PRO A 1059 64.51 57.81 22.24
C PRO A 1059 65.40 57.69 23.49
N SER A 1060 64.89 58.05 24.66
CA SER A 1060 65.61 57.98 25.95
C SER A 1060 66.96 58.72 26.01
N SER A 1061 67.25 59.59 25.03
CA SER A 1061 68.48 60.38 24.99
C SER A 1061 68.33 61.74 25.68
N ARG A 1062 69.46 62.39 25.96
CA ARG A 1062 69.53 63.71 26.57
C ARG A 1062 70.10 64.72 25.58
N ALA A 1063 69.44 65.85 25.42
CA ALA A 1063 69.95 66.98 24.63
C ALA A 1063 70.13 68.21 25.52
N GLY A 1064 71.23 68.95 25.31
CA GLY A 1064 71.55 70.16 26.05
C GLY A 1064 71.35 71.41 25.21
N LEU A 1065 70.66 72.41 25.74
CA LEU A 1065 70.51 73.75 25.19
C LEU A 1065 71.22 74.76 26.08
N LEU A 1066 71.88 75.76 25.52
CA LEU A 1066 72.60 76.79 26.27
C LEU A 1066 71.93 78.15 26.09
N PHE A 1067 71.63 78.82 27.20
CA PHE A 1067 71.01 80.15 27.23
C PHE A 1067 71.95 81.14 27.92
N CYS A 1068 72.01 82.39 27.42
CA CYS A 1068 72.79 83.46 28.04
C CYS A 1068 71.85 84.42 28.76
N LEU A 1069 72.12 84.65 30.05
CA LEU A 1069 71.33 85.50 30.92
C LEU A 1069 72.21 86.62 31.48
N CYS A 1070 71.68 87.83 31.60
CA CYS A 1070 72.30 88.94 32.31
C CYS A 1070 71.63 89.13 33.68
N LEU A 1071 72.45 89.36 34.70
CA LEU A 1071 71.98 89.75 36.03
C LEU A 1071 71.86 91.28 36.10
N GLU A 1072 70.67 91.83 36.39
CA GLU A 1072 70.57 93.25 36.75
C GLU A 1072 71.20 93.49 38.14
N LYS A 1073 71.90 94.62 38.29
CA LYS A 1073 72.94 94.89 39.33
C LYS A 1073 72.62 94.42 40.77
N ARG A 1074 73.63 93.79 41.38
CA ARG A 1074 73.70 93.18 42.73
C ARG A 1074 73.41 94.12 43.91
N THR A 1075 72.63 93.62 44.88
CA THR A 1075 72.88 93.82 46.32
C THR A 1075 73.29 92.49 46.96
N ALA A 1076 74.29 92.55 47.83
CA ALA A 1076 75.01 91.41 48.41
C ALA A 1076 74.21 90.62 49.45
N GLU A 1077 74.18 89.29 49.34
CA GLU A 1077 74.68 88.28 50.30
C GLU A 1077 74.13 86.88 49.96
N GLY A 1078 74.94 85.85 50.24
CA GLY A 1078 74.82 84.51 49.68
C GLY A 1078 73.46 83.84 49.87
N THR A 1079 72.81 83.53 48.75
CA THR A 1079 71.66 82.63 48.65
C THR A 1079 71.81 81.80 47.38
N ASN A 1080 71.54 80.50 47.48
CA ASN A 1080 71.43 79.63 46.31
C ASN A 1080 70.46 80.26 45.32
N PHE A 1081 70.95 80.65 44.13
CA PHE A 1081 70.08 81.13 43.06
C PHE A 1081 69.17 79.97 42.63
N SER A 1082 67.96 79.92 43.17
CA SER A 1082 66.87 79.12 42.61
C SER A 1082 66.33 79.90 41.42
N PHE A 1083 66.82 79.56 40.23
CA PHE A 1083 66.32 80.16 39.00
C PHE A 1083 64.92 79.60 38.74
N PHE A 1084 63.91 80.45 38.85
CA PHE A 1084 62.60 80.18 38.28
C PHE A 1084 62.60 80.68 36.83
N TYR A 1085 62.55 79.74 35.89
CA TYR A 1085 62.32 80.04 34.48
C TYR A 1085 61.30 79.04 33.96
N ARG A 1086 60.54 79.43 32.94
CA ARG A 1086 59.61 78.55 32.25
C ARG A 1086 60.14 78.32 30.85
N MET A 1087 60.66 77.11 30.60
CA MET A 1087 60.96 76.71 29.24
C MET A 1087 59.64 76.31 28.59
N ARG A 1088 59.32 76.93 27.46
CA ARG A 1088 58.24 76.42 26.62
C ARG A 1088 58.84 75.87 25.33
N VAL A 1089 58.38 74.70 24.94
CA VAL A 1089 58.80 74.05 23.71
C VAL A 1089 57.63 74.12 22.73
N TYR A 1090 57.87 74.62 21.52
CA TYR A 1090 56.83 74.76 20.51
C TYR A 1090 57.15 73.86 19.32
N GLY A 1091 56.13 73.11 18.90
CA GLY A 1091 56.24 72.11 17.84
C GLY A 1091 57.12 70.95 18.27
N CYS A 1092 56.51 69.90 18.83
CA CYS A 1092 57.16 68.60 18.99
C CYS A 1092 56.48 67.59 18.08
N ARG A 1093 57.22 67.08 17.08
CA ARG A 1093 56.68 66.05 16.18
C ARG A 1093 57.30 64.70 16.50
N LEU A 1094 56.42 63.72 16.72
CA LEU A 1094 56.75 62.30 16.86
C LEU A 1094 56.89 61.69 15.46
N LEU A 1095 58.07 61.14 15.18
CA LEU A 1095 58.30 60.30 14.01
C LEU A 1095 58.41 58.85 14.50
N PHE A 1096 57.38 58.06 14.24
CA PHE A 1096 57.45 56.59 14.28
C PHE A 1096 58.06 56.13 12.96
N LEU A 1097 59.15 55.36 13.02
CA LEU A 1097 59.61 54.54 11.90
C LEU A 1097 59.04 53.14 12.05
#